data_AF-A0A943PST2-F1
#
_entry.id   AF-A0A943PST2-F1
#
_cell.length_a   1.000
_cell.length_b   1.000
_cell.length_c   1.000
_cell.angle_alpha   90.00
_cell.angle_beta   90.00
_cell.angle_gamma   90.00
#
_symmetry.space_group_name_H-M   'P 1'
#
loop_
_entity.id
_entity.type
_entity.pdbx_description
1 polymer ?
#
loop_
_entity_poly.entity_id
_entity_poly.type
_entity_poly.pdbx_seq_one_letter_code
_entity_poly.pdbx_strand_id
1 'polypeptide(L)'
;MKHNIESSLKRFLKRKVKITMGFVVAFLITGTVGFAEADYYAKDKEVSVEKAEDITAKVNTSVSAENNNRFTAIGAENKHKIDLTTTGNINIVNDPTVTNPERLYGIVLNGGATGNITANEINFDMETKGNTQLRALRNINSTVNVKSNLVGTLTSENGFLRAIDCWEGGTTTIEGYLDLSLVSKGGTISAIGAQEGGNITINGNSNIDVSSETGRIVGVENFANAGGKIEFNGDFNLNTTNGTNYNQVYQGVLAYQSTTNFNGNTNINMINNSDVSKSDHFLVDVQCDPGNAHETIVNFNGAKTTLSYESKGKSSNPIWGISASGVPGSINFNGAETNISITTENSNLTTALESQYGGNINSVKGSKININVVNKSENSDSIASGIIATAYAKYNGNVTLNGAVDIITKTNAGTAYGILNETINDAKREDDGKVLIGESLNISSTSKTGEAVGVLTTGKYGETTLNGDTNINVNGNSGAFGISAKNGGTVSATGKNISIAATSTGGNATAVEANNGTGTGGEVVKLGGENTENIVLKANGKNFATGIEVVNHNPKDGQKIAGSKVEVNSKNLIIDVHSSDSEAAGIWVQNSTLKEGSTDKIANVVVNSENTVINVTSDTKGNALGLVAMSQGKLEVNGNLEVNAETAILTRGNAVTTINKNKDKTVKLNGDIEFNYDKPTSGTPVDATVDLMQSLSLKEK
;
A
#
# COMPACT_ATOMS: atom_id res chain seq x y z
N MET A 1 -33.67 6.50 28.56
CA MET A 1 -32.59 6.55 27.56
C MET A 1 -32.05 7.98 27.29
N LYS A 2 -32.09 8.91 28.27
CA LYS A 2 -31.50 10.26 28.15
C LYS A 2 -30.38 10.57 29.15
N HIS A 3 -30.20 9.74 30.19
CA HIS A 3 -29.26 10.02 31.28
C HIS A 3 -27.81 9.53 31.03
N ASN A 4 -27.60 8.64 30.05
CA ASN A 4 -26.28 8.07 29.76
C ASN A 4 -25.50 8.79 28.64
N ILE A 5 -26.13 9.73 27.94
CA ILE A 5 -25.48 10.52 26.88
C ILE A 5 -24.81 11.77 27.50
N GLU A 6 -25.44 12.37 28.51
CA GLU A 6 -24.92 13.58 29.17
C GLU A 6 -23.64 13.33 29.98
N SER A 7 -23.51 12.16 30.61
CA SER A 7 -22.31 11.77 31.35
C SER A 7 -21.15 11.42 30.43
N SER A 8 -21.41 10.89 29.23
CA SER A 8 -20.40 10.62 28.20
C SER A 8 -19.90 11.90 27.53
N LEU A 9 -20.82 12.84 27.23
CA LEU A 9 -20.47 14.15 26.65
C LEU A 9 -19.69 15.03 27.64
N LYS A 10 -20.06 15.01 28.94
CA LYS A 10 -19.30 15.69 30.01
C LYS A 10 -17.93 15.03 30.25
N ARG A 11 -17.79 13.71 30.06
CA ARG A 11 -16.49 13.01 30.14
C ARG A 11 -15.59 13.30 28.92
N PHE A 12 -16.21 13.52 27.75
CA PHE A 12 -15.51 13.91 26.52
C PHE A 12 -15.05 15.39 26.57
N LEU A 13 -15.91 16.30 27.02
CA LEU A 13 -15.58 17.73 27.17
C LEU A 13 -14.55 18.00 28.28
N LYS A 14 -14.58 17.25 29.39
CA LYS A 14 -13.56 17.36 30.46
C LYS A 14 -12.16 16.85 30.06
N ARG A 15 -12.03 16.10 28.96
CA ARG A 15 -10.73 15.64 28.45
C ARG A 15 -10.13 16.53 27.36
N LYS A 16 -10.91 17.38 26.69
CA LYS A 16 -10.42 18.27 25.61
C LYS A 16 -10.45 19.76 25.92
N VAL A 17 -10.88 20.16 27.11
CA VAL A 17 -10.80 21.55 27.56
C VAL A 17 -10.23 21.57 28.97
N LYS A 18 -8.89 21.49 29.08
CA LYS A 18 -8.21 22.06 30.23
C LYS A 18 -8.10 23.56 29.95
N ILE A 19 -9.11 24.33 30.38
CA ILE A 19 -8.82 25.71 30.76
C ILE A 19 -7.96 25.56 32.02
N THR A 20 -6.64 25.50 31.83
CA THR A 20 -5.70 25.55 32.94
C THR A 20 -5.88 26.88 33.65
N MET A 21 -5.68 26.89 34.97
CA MET A 21 -5.76 28.10 35.80
C MET A 21 -4.86 29.25 35.27
N GLY A 22 -3.92 28.96 34.36
CA GLY A 22 -3.14 29.95 33.61
C GLY A 22 -3.98 30.86 32.69
N PHE A 23 -5.13 30.41 32.18
CA PHE A 23 -6.02 31.25 31.35
C PHE A 23 -6.66 32.40 32.15
N VAL A 24 -6.73 32.28 33.47
CA VAL A 24 -7.29 33.31 34.38
C VAL A 24 -6.21 34.25 34.93
N VAL A 25 -4.91 33.93 34.78
CA VAL A 25 -3.81 34.76 35.30
C VAL A 25 -3.22 35.72 34.25
N ALA A 26 -3.58 35.58 32.97
CA ALA A 26 -3.11 36.46 31.90
C ALA A 26 -3.65 37.92 31.97
N PHE A 27 -4.59 38.23 32.87
CA PHE A 27 -5.19 39.57 32.98
C PHE A 27 -4.82 40.39 34.21
N LEU A 28 -3.88 39.95 35.07
CA LEU A 28 -3.51 40.68 36.29
C LEU A 28 -2.01 40.73 36.60
N ILE A 29 -1.19 41.12 35.61
CA ILE A 29 0.14 41.69 35.88
C ILE A 29 0.32 42.94 35.02
N THR A 30 -0.32 44.05 35.40
CA THR A 30 0.16 45.40 35.06
C THR A 30 1.25 45.78 36.05
N GLY A 31 2.38 45.08 35.95
CA GLY A 31 3.65 45.53 36.50
C GLY A 31 4.45 46.12 35.36
N THR A 32 4.69 47.42 35.39
CA THR A 32 5.64 48.12 34.51
C THR A 32 7.03 47.51 34.69
N VAL A 33 7.42 46.63 33.78
CA VAL A 33 8.81 46.18 33.61
C VAL A 33 9.32 46.86 32.35
N GLY A 34 10.46 47.54 32.47
CA GLY A 34 11.08 48.27 31.38
C GLY A 34 11.27 47.40 30.14
N PHE A 35 11.24 48.05 28.98
CA PHE A 35 11.63 47.47 27.70
C PHE A 35 13.01 46.81 27.84
N ALA A 36 13.06 45.48 27.80
CA ALA A 36 14.32 44.73 27.79
C ALA A 36 14.58 44.26 26.34
N GLU A 37 15.58 44.85 25.71
CA GLU A 37 16.24 44.27 24.53
C GLU A 37 16.81 42.87 24.88
N ALA A 38 16.59 41.88 24.02
CA ALA A 38 17.50 40.76 23.74
C ALA A 38 17.98 39.83 24.89
N ASP A 39 17.18 39.52 25.91
CA ASP A 39 17.64 38.60 26.99
C ASP A 39 17.86 37.13 26.54
N TYR A 40 17.21 36.70 25.43
CA TYR A 40 17.26 35.30 24.95
C TYR A 40 17.66 35.19 23.48
N TYR A 41 18.40 36.17 22.95
CA TYR A 41 18.83 36.18 21.55
C TYR A 41 20.32 36.50 21.41
N ALA A 42 21.12 35.51 20.99
CA ALA A 42 22.56 35.66 20.80
C ALA A 42 22.92 36.04 19.36
N LYS A 43 23.22 37.33 19.14
CA LYS A 43 23.56 37.86 17.81
C LYS A 43 24.96 38.45 17.72
N ASP A 44 25.30 39.32 18.67
CA ASP A 44 26.58 40.05 18.70
C ASP A 44 27.52 39.53 19.79
N LYS A 45 26.99 38.68 20.67
CA LYS A 45 27.68 38.04 21.79
C LYS A 45 26.95 36.77 22.18
N GLU A 46 27.65 35.90 22.89
CA GLU A 46 27.05 34.73 23.51
C GLU A 46 26.04 35.13 24.59
N VAL A 47 24.98 34.33 24.70
CA VAL A 47 23.96 34.48 25.73
C VAL A 47 23.97 33.23 26.61
N SER A 48 24.12 33.42 27.92
CA SER A 48 24.00 32.36 28.91
C SER A 48 23.03 32.80 29.99
N VAL A 49 21.96 32.04 30.17
CA VAL A 49 20.90 32.32 31.14
C VAL A 49 20.63 31.07 31.96
N GLU A 50 20.65 31.23 33.29
CA GLU A 50 20.30 30.18 34.24
C GLU A 50 19.27 30.73 35.24
N LYS A 51 18.12 30.05 35.35
CA LYS A 51 17.01 30.43 36.24
C LYS A 51 16.45 29.24 36.98
N ALA A 52 15.78 29.47 38.10
CA ALA A 52 15.10 28.44 38.89
C ALA A 52 13.58 28.68 38.95
N GLU A 53 13.02 29.23 37.88
CA GLU A 53 11.62 29.69 37.79
C GLU A 53 11.09 29.58 36.36
N ASP A 54 9.76 29.72 36.20
CA ASP A 54 9.15 29.77 34.88
C ASP A 54 9.61 31.01 34.09
N ILE A 55 9.84 30.84 32.79
CA ILE A 55 10.22 31.90 31.86
C ILE A 55 9.08 32.15 30.90
N THR A 56 8.67 33.40 30.74
CA THR A 56 7.80 33.81 29.63
C THR A 56 8.63 34.54 28.58
N ALA A 57 8.82 33.90 27.42
CA ALA A 57 9.58 34.44 26.30
C ALA A 57 8.60 34.96 25.24
N LYS A 58 8.70 36.26 24.93
CA LYS A 58 7.82 36.94 23.97
C LYS A 58 8.44 36.92 22.57
N VAL A 59 7.63 36.60 21.56
CA VAL A 59 8.08 36.61 20.16
C VAL A 59 8.12 38.05 19.63
N ASN A 60 9.23 38.75 19.84
CA ASN A 60 9.40 40.16 19.47
C ASN A 60 10.79 40.56 18.97
N THR A 61 11.73 39.61 18.91
CA THR A 61 13.11 39.90 18.47
C THR A 61 13.25 39.64 16.97
N SER A 62 13.59 40.66 16.19
CA SER A 62 13.78 40.52 14.73
C SER A 62 14.97 39.61 14.38
N VAL A 63 14.74 38.63 13.50
CA VAL A 63 15.76 37.68 13.03
C VAL A 63 16.53 38.29 11.87
N SER A 64 17.73 38.79 12.15
CA SER A 64 18.42 39.65 11.19
C SER A 64 19.06 38.89 10.02
N ALA A 65 19.41 37.62 10.21
CA ALA A 65 19.92 36.74 9.16
C ALA A 65 18.86 36.26 8.14
N GLU A 66 17.57 36.56 8.35
CA GLU A 66 16.51 36.21 7.40
C GLU A 66 15.83 37.44 6.77
N ASN A 67 15.05 38.20 7.55
CA ASN A 67 14.35 39.42 7.13
C ASN A 67 13.82 40.18 8.37
N ASN A 68 13.74 41.51 8.31
CA ASN A 68 13.37 42.37 9.44
C ASN A 68 11.93 42.16 9.95
N ASN A 69 11.04 41.58 9.13
CA ASN A 69 9.64 41.30 9.50
C ASN A 69 9.42 39.85 10.01
N ARG A 70 10.48 39.20 10.50
CA ARG A 70 10.43 37.86 11.09
C ARG A 70 10.93 37.93 12.52
N PHE A 71 10.18 37.35 13.44
CA PHE A 71 10.42 37.56 14.87
C PHE A 71 10.56 36.23 15.60
N THR A 72 11.40 36.21 16.63
CA THR A 72 11.62 35.05 17.49
C THR A 72 11.48 35.42 18.97
N ALA A 73 11.20 34.41 19.81
CA ALA A 73 11.29 34.54 21.26
C ALA A 73 12.67 34.15 21.81
N ILE A 74 13.29 33.11 21.24
CA ILE A 74 14.59 32.58 21.67
C ILE A 74 15.42 32.30 20.41
N GLY A 75 16.69 32.69 20.39
CA GLY A 75 17.52 32.31 19.26
C GLY A 75 18.99 32.68 19.34
N ALA A 76 19.69 32.34 18.26
CA ALA A 76 21.06 32.76 18.03
C ALA A 76 21.37 32.76 16.53
N GLU A 77 22.32 33.60 16.13
CA GLU A 77 22.75 33.69 14.73
C GLU A 77 24.26 33.95 14.59
N ASN A 78 24.78 33.85 13.37
CA ASN A 78 26.16 34.22 13.02
C ASN A 78 27.23 33.52 13.88
N LYS A 79 27.10 32.20 14.07
CA LYS A 79 28.00 31.35 14.86
C LYS A 79 28.02 31.61 16.37
N HIS A 80 27.10 32.44 16.87
CA HIS A 80 26.94 32.64 18.31
C HIS A 80 26.17 31.50 18.97
N LYS A 81 26.24 31.50 20.29
CA LYS A 81 25.77 30.48 21.19
C LYS A 81 24.77 31.06 22.17
N ILE A 82 23.67 30.33 22.34
CA ILE A 82 22.75 30.49 23.45
C ILE A 82 22.74 29.25 24.33
N ASP A 83 23.06 29.42 25.61
CA ASP A 83 22.85 28.42 26.67
C ASP A 83 21.73 28.92 27.59
N LEU A 84 20.55 28.31 27.50
CA LEU A 84 19.38 28.67 28.32
C LEU A 84 18.99 27.49 29.19
N THR A 85 19.12 27.62 30.51
CA THR A 85 18.75 26.60 31.48
C THR A 85 17.74 27.15 32.47
N THR A 86 16.62 26.45 32.66
CA THR A 86 15.72 26.68 33.78
C THR A 86 15.20 25.37 34.37
N THR A 87 14.92 25.36 35.68
CA THR A 87 14.18 24.27 36.32
C THR A 87 12.67 24.38 36.13
N GLY A 88 12.17 25.55 35.73
CA GLY A 88 10.76 25.81 35.43
C GLY A 88 10.38 25.50 33.98
N ASN A 89 9.18 25.94 33.60
CA ASN A 89 8.69 25.87 32.22
C ASN A 89 9.13 27.10 31.41
N ILE A 90 9.25 26.97 30.10
CA ILE A 90 9.38 28.10 29.17
C ILE A 90 8.06 28.25 28.43
N ASN A 91 7.38 29.37 28.60
CA ASN A 91 6.14 29.72 27.90
C ASN A 91 6.45 30.71 26.77
N ILE A 92 6.30 30.26 25.54
CA ILE A 92 6.49 31.07 24.33
C ILE A 92 5.14 31.63 23.91
N VAL A 93 5.04 32.97 23.90
CA VAL A 93 3.80 33.70 23.61
C VAL A 93 4.02 34.80 22.58
N ASN A 94 2.99 35.08 21.78
CA ASN A 94 3.02 36.21 20.86
C ASN A 94 3.13 37.54 21.60
N ASP A 95 3.97 38.44 21.09
CA ASP A 95 4.00 39.82 21.57
C ASP A 95 2.97 40.67 20.79
N PRO A 96 1.97 41.26 21.46
CA PRO A 96 0.96 42.09 20.79
C PRO A 96 1.53 43.37 20.16
N THR A 97 2.77 43.76 20.48
CA THR A 97 3.44 44.91 19.89
C THR A 97 4.01 44.63 18.49
N VAL A 98 4.18 43.36 18.12
CA VAL A 98 4.63 42.96 16.77
C VAL A 98 3.47 43.14 15.80
N THR A 99 3.64 44.05 14.82
CA THR A 99 2.62 44.36 13.82
C THR A 99 3.03 43.87 12.44
N ASN A 100 2.07 43.29 11.70
CA ASN A 100 2.26 42.76 10.33
C ASN A 100 3.48 41.83 10.13
N PRO A 101 3.75 40.87 11.03
CA PRO A 101 4.88 39.94 10.83
C PRO A 101 4.65 39.05 9.61
N GLU A 102 5.72 38.79 8.86
CA GLU A 102 5.71 37.73 7.83
C GLU A 102 5.67 36.36 8.53
N ARG A 103 6.49 36.20 9.58
CA ARG A 103 6.70 34.93 10.28
C ARG A 103 6.99 35.16 11.75
N LEU A 104 6.48 34.27 12.58
CA LEU A 104 6.79 34.20 14.01
C LEU A 104 7.42 32.84 14.33
N TYR A 105 8.48 32.88 15.12
CA TYR A 105 9.25 31.71 15.56
C TYR A 105 9.24 31.62 17.08
N GLY A 106 9.04 30.43 17.62
CA GLY A 106 9.33 30.20 19.03
C GLY A 106 10.84 30.24 19.28
N ILE A 107 11.55 29.31 18.65
CA ILE A 107 13.01 29.17 18.71
C ILE A 107 13.59 29.27 17.29
N VAL A 108 14.66 30.06 17.10
CA VAL A 108 15.38 30.14 15.81
C VAL A 108 16.90 30.10 15.98
N LEU A 109 17.58 29.22 15.24
CA LEU A 109 19.04 29.20 15.14
C LEU A 109 19.46 29.29 13.68
N ASN A 110 20.41 30.18 13.36
CA ASN A 110 20.85 30.43 11.98
C ASN A 110 22.38 30.63 11.85
N GLY A 111 22.96 30.25 10.72
CA GLY A 111 24.30 30.70 10.30
C GLY A 111 25.44 30.14 11.15
N GLY A 112 25.43 28.85 11.45
CA GLY A 112 26.46 28.16 12.23
C GLY A 112 26.30 28.29 13.74
N ALA A 113 25.15 28.78 14.22
CA ALA A 113 24.90 29.03 15.63
C ALA A 113 24.76 27.73 16.44
N THR A 114 24.82 27.86 17.77
CA THR A 114 24.57 26.75 18.71
C THR A 114 23.55 27.14 19.76
N GLY A 115 22.47 26.38 19.92
CA GLY A 115 21.49 26.56 20.98
C GLY A 115 21.41 25.34 21.88
N ASN A 116 21.69 25.51 23.18
CA ASN A 116 21.45 24.48 24.20
C ASN A 116 20.36 24.98 25.15
N ILE A 117 19.18 24.36 25.12
CA ILE A 117 18.01 24.81 25.87
C ILE A 117 17.56 23.68 26.80
N THR A 118 17.52 23.92 28.10
CA THR A 118 17.08 22.96 29.12
C THR A 118 15.95 23.59 29.94
N ALA A 119 14.82 22.89 30.03
CA ALA A 119 13.64 23.31 30.77
C ALA A 119 12.81 22.08 31.19
N ASN A 120 11.90 22.22 32.15
CA ASN A 120 10.95 21.15 32.46
C ASN A 120 10.02 20.86 31.27
N GLU A 121 9.44 21.92 30.70
CA GLU A 121 8.59 21.87 29.50
C GLU A 121 8.71 23.20 28.73
N ILE A 122 8.66 23.14 27.40
CA ILE A 122 8.57 24.32 26.53
C ILE A 122 7.18 24.33 25.89
N ASN A 123 6.37 25.32 26.27
CA ASN A 123 5.00 25.51 25.84
C ASN A 123 4.95 26.53 24.69
N PHE A 124 4.46 26.10 23.52
CA PHE A 124 4.17 26.98 22.40
C PHE A 124 2.67 27.28 22.37
N ASP A 125 2.28 28.52 22.65
CA ASP A 125 0.90 28.99 22.48
C ASP A 125 0.92 30.23 21.56
N MET A 126 0.92 29.96 20.26
CA MET A 126 1.12 30.97 19.23
C MET A 126 -0.08 30.99 18.27
N GLU A 127 -0.72 32.16 18.14
CA GLU A 127 -1.90 32.35 17.29
C GLU A 127 -1.76 33.58 16.37
N THR A 128 -1.99 33.40 15.07
CA THR A 128 -1.94 34.50 14.08
C THR A 128 -3.19 34.59 13.22
N LYS A 129 -3.45 35.80 12.71
CA LYS A 129 -4.51 36.09 11.73
C LYS A 129 -3.90 36.33 10.35
N GLY A 130 -4.74 36.28 9.31
CA GLY A 130 -4.28 36.45 7.93
C GLY A 130 -3.23 35.41 7.54
N ASN A 131 -2.14 35.84 6.90
CA ASN A 131 -1.17 34.97 6.24
C ASN A 131 0.15 34.77 7.02
N THR A 132 0.24 35.28 8.25
CA THR A 132 1.49 35.19 9.04
C THR A 132 1.79 33.74 9.39
N GLN A 133 3.00 33.30 9.01
CA GLN A 133 3.46 31.92 9.24
C GLN A 133 3.92 31.71 10.69
N LEU A 134 3.81 30.47 11.17
CA LEU A 134 4.31 30.06 12.49
C LEU A 134 5.29 28.91 12.38
N ARG A 135 6.40 28.98 13.12
CA ARG A 135 7.22 27.79 13.39
C ARG A 135 7.54 27.71 14.88
N ALA A 136 7.38 26.55 15.49
CA ALA A 136 7.81 26.38 16.89
C ALA A 136 9.34 26.40 16.99
N LEU A 137 10.04 25.62 16.17
CA LEU A 137 11.50 25.61 16.10
C LEU A 137 12.00 25.65 14.66
N ARG A 138 12.87 26.62 14.36
CA ARG A 138 13.55 26.78 13.07
C ARG A 138 15.07 26.66 13.25
N ASN A 139 15.70 25.79 12.48
CA ASN A 139 17.15 25.60 12.44
C ASN A 139 17.65 25.69 10.99
N ILE A 140 18.61 26.58 10.76
CA ILE A 140 19.30 26.76 9.48
C ILE A 140 20.80 26.66 9.71
N ASN A 141 21.43 25.63 9.14
CA ASN A 141 22.89 25.48 9.19
C ASN A 141 23.46 25.65 10.61
N SER A 142 22.77 25.16 11.64
CA SER A 142 23.11 25.38 13.05
C SER A 142 22.86 24.12 13.88
N THR A 143 23.33 24.12 15.13
CA THR A 143 23.10 23.00 16.08
C THR A 143 22.12 23.44 17.16
N VAL A 144 21.03 22.69 17.34
CA VAL A 144 20.01 22.93 18.37
C VAL A 144 19.86 21.69 19.22
N ASN A 145 20.13 21.80 20.51
CA ASN A 145 19.93 20.74 21.50
C ASN A 145 18.89 21.21 22.52
N VAL A 146 17.74 20.54 22.54
CA VAL A 146 16.67 20.83 23.52
C VAL A 146 16.53 19.66 24.48
N LYS A 147 16.81 19.91 25.75
CA LYS A 147 16.58 18.99 26.86
C LYS A 147 15.28 19.34 27.57
N SER A 148 14.17 19.15 26.86
CA SER A 148 12.83 19.45 27.36
C SER A 148 11.77 18.78 26.49
N ASN A 149 10.56 18.68 27.03
CA ASN A 149 9.38 18.33 26.25
C ASN A 149 8.88 19.56 25.49
N LEU A 150 8.44 19.38 24.25
CA LEU A 150 7.84 20.45 23.44
C LEU A 150 6.34 20.20 23.33
N VAL A 151 5.54 21.11 23.86
CA VAL A 151 4.07 20.96 23.86
C VAL A 151 3.36 22.24 23.44
N GLY A 152 2.09 22.12 23.05
CA GLY A 152 1.21 23.26 22.82
C GLY A 152 0.58 23.29 21.43
N THR A 153 0.14 24.47 21.01
CA THR A 153 -0.64 24.67 19.78
C THR A 153 -0.12 25.85 18.96
N LEU A 154 0.03 25.63 17.65
CA LEU A 154 0.23 26.69 16.66
C LEU A 154 -1.06 26.86 15.85
N THR A 155 -1.65 28.06 15.92
CA THR A 155 -2.91 28.37 15.22
C THR A 155 -2.71 29.52 14.25
N SER A 156 -3.14 29.38 13.00
CA SER A 156 -3.14 30.48 12.03
C SER A 156 -4.36 30.46 11.13
N GLU A 157 -4.88 31.63 10.74
CA GLU A 157 -5.96 31.68 9.76
C GLU A 157 -5.55 31.05 8.41
N ASN A 158 -4.51 31.58 7.76
CA ASN A 158 -4.04 31.12 6.44
C ASN A 158 -2.51 30.96 6.34
N GLY A 159 -1.78 31.15 7.45
CA GLY A 159 -0.32 31.08 7.47
C GLY A 159 0.21 29.65 7.37
N PHE A 160 1.43 29.53 6.83
CA PHE A 160 2.17 28.26 6.79
C PHE A 160 2.63 27.85 8.19
N LEU A 161 2.47 26.59 8.58
CA LEU A 161 2.83 26.09 9.91
C LEU A 161 3.86 24.95 9.90
N ARG A 162 4.84 25.01 10.81
CA ARG A 162 5.73 23.89 11.17
C ARG A 162 5.94 23.80 12.69
N ALA A 163 6.00 22.59 13.23
CA ALA A 163 6.52 22.37 14.56
C ALA A 163 8.05 22.43 14.55
N ILE A 164 8.69 21.62 13.70
CA ILE A 164 10.15 21.57 13.59
C ILE A 164 10.54 21.78 12.12
N ASP A 165 11.49 22.68 11.89
CA ASP A 165 11.94 23.07 10.55
C ASP A 165 13.47 23.15 10.45
N CYS A 166 14.14 22.13 9.88
CA CYS A 166 15.60 21.99 9.91
C CYS A 166 16.23 21.93 8.51
N TRP A 167 16.97 22.95 8.09
CA TRP A 167 17.50 23.08 6.72
C TRP A 167 19.03 23.26 6.69
N GLU A 168 19.58 23.16 5.48
CA GLU A 168 20.95 23.57 5.13
C GLU A 168 22.02 22.91 6.02
N GLY A 169 21.93 21.59 6.22
CA GLY A 169 22.87 20.86 7.08
C GLY A 169 22.69 21.07 8.58
N GLY A 170 21.66 21.81 9.02
CA GLY A 170 21.36 22.00 10.43
C GLY A 170 21.11 20.67 11.16
N THR A 171 21.39 20.64 12.47
CA THR A 171 21.11 19.49 13.34
C THR A 171 20.25 19.90 14.51
N THR A 172 19.06 19.32 14.64
CA THR A 172 18.13 19.56 15.75
C THR A 172 17.92 18.28 16.53
N THR A 173 18.23 18.29 17.82
CA THR A 173 18.04 17.17 18.74
C THR A 173 17.09 17.57 19.87
N ILE A 174 16.02 16.81 20.05
CA ILE A 174 15.05 16.95 21.14
C ILE A 174 15.15 15.71 22.04
N GLU A 175 15.60 15.90 23.28
CA GLU A 175 15.75 14.81 24.25
C GLU A 175 14.43 14.46 24.97
N GLY A 176 13.38 15.27 24.81
CA GLY A 176 12.04 15.04 25.38
C GLY A 176 11.01 14.54 24.37
N TYR A 177 9.74 14.49 24.79
CA TYR A 177 8.61 14.15 23.92
C TYR A 177 8.07 15.39 23.17
N LEU A 178 7.33 15.14 22.09
CA LEU A 178 6.51 16.13 21.40
C LEU A 178 5.02 15.87 21.68
N ASP A 179 4.27 16.90 22.02
CA ASP A 179 2.80 16.89 22.08
C ASP A 179 2.25 18.20 21.50
N LEU A 180 2.14 18.25 20.16
CA LEU A 180 1.93 19.50 19.42
C LEU A 180 0.70 19.41 18.51
N SER A 181 -0.09 20.48 18.51
CA SER A 181 -1.23 20.67 17.60
C SER A 181 -0.97 21.82 16.62
N LEU A 182 -1.22 21.61 15.34
CA LEU A 182 -1.11 22.64 14.30
C LEU A 182 -2.46 22.80 13.60
N VAL A 183 -3.03 24.01 13.67
CA VAL A 183 -4.38 24.29 13.16
C VAL A 183 -4.37 25.48 12.21
N SER A 184 -4.87 25.28 10.99
CA SER A 184 -5.11 26.35 10.04
C SER A 184 -6.45 26.24 9.32
N LYS A 185 -6.96 27.34 8.77
CA LYS A 185 -8.12 27.29 7.84
C LYS A 185 -7.63 27.11 6.41
N GLY A 186 -6.79 28.02 5.93
CA GLY A 186 -6.28 28.03 4.55
C GLY A 186 -4.79 27.71 4.39
N GLY A 187 -4.05 27.69 5.50
CA GLY A 187 -2.60 27.55 5.49
C GLY A 187 -2.13 26.15 5.16
N THR A 188 -1.01 26.07 4.45
CA THR A 188 -0.29 24.79 4.29
C THR A 188 0.40 24.44 5.60
N ILE A 189 0.27 23.18 6.03
CA ILE A 189 0.93 22.64 7.22
C ILE A 189 1.91 21.57 6.78
N SER A 190 3.16 21.70 7.25
CA SER A 190 4.23 20.71 7.07
C SER A 190 4.83 20.46 8.45
N ALA A 191 4.25 19.56 9.24
CA ALA A 191 4.42 19.60 10.70
C ALA A 191 5.86 19.38 11.15
N ILE A 192 6.54 18.33 10.67
CA ILE A 192 7.96 18.08 10.94
C ILE A 192 8.70 18.04 9.61
N GLY A 193 9.64 18.97 9.38
CA GLY A 193 10.25 19.15 8.06
C GLY A 193 11.77 19.28 8.07
N ALA A 194 12.44 18.54 7.18
CA ALA A 194 13.88 18.66 6.92
C ALA A 194 14.17 18.76 5.41
N GLN A 195 15.14 19.60 5.05
CA GLN A 195 15.53 19.89 3.66
C GLN A 195 17.03 20.19 3.57
N GLU A 196 17.63 20.07 2.38
CA GLU A 196 19.00 20.51 2.08
C GLU A 196 20.08 20.00 3.07
N GLY A 197 20.04 18.72 3.43
CA GLY A 197 20.97 18.07 4.35
C GLY A 197 20.63 18.24 5.84
N GLY A 198 19.49 18.84 6.18
CA GLY A 198 19.03 19.00 7.57
C GLY A 198 18.77 17.67 8.29
N ASN A 199 19.06 17.64 9.59
CA ASN A 199 18.93 16.47 10.45
C ASN A 199 18.07 16.77 11.67
N ILE A 200 17.10 15.89 11.95
CA ILE A 200 16.21 15.98 13.11
C ILE A 200 16.26 14.65 13.87
N THR A 201 16.48 14.72 15.19
CA THR A 201 16.40 13.56 16.08
C THR A 201 15.48 13.90 17.25
N ILE A 202 14.48 13.05 17.50
CA ILE A 202 13.54 13.17 18.62
C ILE A 202 13.62 11.89 19.45
N ASN A 203 14.06 12.01 20.70
CA ASN A 203 14.32 10.87 21.58
C ASN A 203 13.10 10.39 22.37
N GLY A 204 12.15 11.29 22.66
CA GLY A 204 10.88 10.92 23.28
C GLY A 204 9.80 10.54 22.28
N ASN A 205 8.63 10.20 22.80
CA ASN A 205 7.43 9.95 21.99
C ASN A 205 7.02 11.23 21.25
N SER A 206 6.37 11.09 20.10
CA SER A 206 5.84 12.20 19.32
C SER A 206 4.35 12.04 19.11
N ASN A 207 3.55 12.99 19.58
CA ASN A 207 2.12 13.08 19.32
C ASN A 207 1.86 14.39 18.57
N ILE A 208 1.47 14.29 17.30
CA ILE A 208 1.28 15.43 16.41
C ILE A 208 -0.14 15.40 15.86
N ASP A 209 -0.91 16.44 16.17
CA ASP A 209 -2.26 16.63 15.64
C ASP A 209 -2.25 17.78 14.62
N VAL A 210 -2.75 17.54 13.41
CA VAL A 210 -2.75 18.51 12.32
C VAL A 210 -4.14 18.69 11.75
N SER A 211 -4.58 19.94 11.59
CA SER A 211 -5.84 20.26 10.94
C SER A 211 -5.69 21.45 10.01
N SER A 212 -6.08 21.27 8.73
CA SER A 212 -6.25 22.39 7.79
C SER A 212 -7.54 22.24 6.99
N GLU A 213 -8.41 23.25 6.97
CA GLU A 213 -9.70 23.14 6.26
C GLU A 213 -9.49 23.02 4.75
N THR A 214 -8.58 23.81 4.17
CA THR A 214 -8.38 23.89 2.71
C THR A 214 -6.92 23.91 2.26
N GLY A 215 -5.96 24.21 3.16
CA GLY A 215 -4.54 24.27 2.81
C GLY A 215 -3.86 22.92 2.87
N ARG A 216 -2.83 22.69 2.04
CA ARG A 216 -2.10 21.40 1.93
C ARG A 216 -1.62 20.90 3.29
N ILE A 217 -1.72 19.60 3.53
CA ILE A 217 -1.22 18.97 4.76
C ILE A 217 -0.14 17.93 4.42
N VAL A 218 1.02 18.08 5.07
CA VAL A 218 2.10 17.10 5.14
C VAL A 218 2.45 16.88 6.61
N GLY A 219 2.35 15.63 7.10
CA GLY A 219 2.70 15.31 8.49
C GLY A 219 4.20 15.39 8.72
N VAL A 220 4.96 14.54 8.03
CA VAL A 220 6.43 14.52 8.02
C VAL A 220 6.93 14.79 6.61
N GLU A 221 7.73 15.82 6.42
CA GLU A 221 8.30 16.20 5.13
C GLU A 221 9.84 16.11 5.18
N ASN A 222 10.39 15.05 4.60
CA ASN A 222 11.83 14.89 4.44
C ASN A 222 12.19 14.99 2.95
N PHE A 223 12.00 16.18 2.38
CA PHE A 223 11.94 16.38 0.94
C PHE A 223 13.11 17.23 0.44
N ALA A 224 13.72 16.85 -0.68
CA ALA A 224 14.92 17.50 -1.23
C ALA A 224 16.03 17.62 -0.16
N ASN A 225 16.14 16.59 0.67
CA ASN A 225 17.00 16.61 1.84
C ASN A 225 18.26 15.78 1.60
N ALA A 226 19.14 16.24 0.71
CA ALA A 226 20.34 15.56 0.21
C ALA A 226 21.10 14.69 1.24
N GLY A 227 20.67 13.43 1.39
CA GLY A 227 21.21 12.47 2.36
C GLY A 227 20.91 12.76 3.84
N GLY A 228 20.15 13.81 4.14
CA GLY A 228 19.73 14.21 5.48
C GLY A 228 18.67 13.28 6.08
N LYS A 229 18.51 13.36 7.41
CA LYS A 229 17.76 12.37 8.19
C LYS A 229 16.71 12.97 9.12
N ILE A 230 15.62 12.24 9.30
CA ILE A 230 14.69 12.44 10.41
C ILE A 230 14.58 11.13 11.20
N GLU A 231 14.83 11.19 12.50
CA GLU A 231 14.80 10.04 13.41
C GLU A 231 13.82 10.25 14.56
N PHE A 232 12.81 9.37 14.64
CA PHE A 232 11.89 9.27 15.77
C PHE A 232 12.28 8.05 16.59
N ASN A 233 12.90 8.25 17.75
CA ASN A 233 13.38 7.16 18.62
C ASN A 233 12.32 6.63 19.59
N GLY A 234 11.33 7.46 19.94
CA GLY A 234 10.13 7.03 20.67
C GLY A 234 8.98 6.62 19.74
N ASP A 235 7.83 6.31 20.34
CA ASP A 235 6.60 6.03 19.60
C ASP A 235 6.13 7.29 18.84
N PHE A 236 5.68 7.12 17.61
CA PHE A 236 5.22 8.20 16.74
C PHE A 236 3.72 8.07 16.47
N ASN A 237 2.95 9.10 16.83
CA ASN A 237 1.53 9.23 16.58
C ASN A 237 1.25 10.52 15.79
N LEU A 238 0.66 10.37 14.61
CA LEU A 238 0.22 11.47 13.76
C LEU A 238 -1.27 11.34 13.50
N ASN A 239 -2.06 12.36 13.85
CA ASN A 239 -3.44 12.49 13.39
C ASN A 239 -3.56 13.70 12.49
N THR A 240 -4.14 13.51 11.30
CA THR A 240 -4.40 14.60 10.37
C THR A 240 -5.88 14.67 10.03
N THR A 241 -6.43 15.87 9.88
CA THR A 241 -7.83 16.08 9.45
C THR A 241 -7.93 17.27 8.51
N ASN A 242 -8.69 17.12 7.42
CA ASN A 242 -9.00 18.22 6.52
C ASN A 242 -10.48 18.62 6.51
N GLY A 243 -10.81 19.72 5.80
CA GLY A 243 -12.18 20.21 5.65
C GLY A 243 -12.94 19.63 4.47
N THR A 244 -14.23 19.94 4.38
CA THR A 244 -15.12 19.44 3.32
C THR A 244 -14.82 20.01 1.93
N ASN A 245 -14.17 21.19 1.86
CA ASN A 245 -13.80 21.87 0.61
C ASN A 245 -12.30 21.70 0.25
N TYR A 246 -11.63 20.73 0.86
CA TYR A 246 -10.21 20.51 0.64
C TYR A 246 -9.94 19.96 -0.78
N ASN A 247 -8.97 20.52 -1.49
CA ASN A 247 -8.56 20.05 -2.82
C ASN A 247 -7.07 20.32 -3.03
N GLN A 248 -6.24 19.65 -2.23
CA GLN A 248 -4.78 19.73 -2.28
C GLN A 248 -4.22 18.32 -2.16
N VAL A 249 -2.93 18.12 -2.46
CA VAL A 249 -2.25 16.87 -2.11
C VAL A 249 -2.28 16.69 -0.59
N TYR A 250 -2.50 15.47 -0.10
CA TYR A 250 -2.59 15.18 1.33
C TYR A 250 -1.65 14.03 1.70
N GLN A 251 -0.62 14.29 2.50
CA GLN A 251 0.46 13.34 2.75
C GLN A 251 0.69 13.13 4.25
N GLY A 252 0.74 11.87 4.70
CA GLY A 252 1.20 11.53 6.04
C GLY A 252 2.72 11.72 6.15
N VAL A 253 3.46 11.05 5.27
CA VAL A 253 4.93 11.15 5.14
C VAL A 253 5.28 11.42 3.68
N LEU A 254 6.14 12.40 3.43
CA LEU A 254 6.73 12.69 2.12
C LEU A 254 8.26 12.62 2.23
N ALA A 255 8.90 11.84 1.36
CA ALA A 255 10.35 11.71 1.30
C ALA A 255 10.89 11.90 -0.12
N TYR A 256 12.04 12.57 -0.24
CA TYR A 256 12.80 12.69 -1.49
C TYR A 256 14.30 12.94 -1.20
N GLN A 257 15.16 12.05 -1.70
CA GLN A 257 16.62 12.03 -1.52
C GLN A 257 17.06 12.08 -0.05
N SER A 258 16.38 11.31 0.81
CA SER A 258 16.48 11.42 2.26
C SER A 258 16.20 10.10 2.98
N THR A 259 16.45 10.05 4.30
CA THR A 259 16.08 8.90 5.15
C THR A 259 15.20 9.32 6.33
N THR A 260 14.05 8.69 6.48
CA THR A 260 13.16 8.87 7.65
C THR A 260 13.04 7.56 8.41
N ASN A 261 13.40 7.55 9.69
CA ASN A 261 13.39 6.39 10.57
C ASN A 261 12.34 6.55 11.67
N PHE A 262 11.39 5.62 11.73
CA PHE A 262 10.48 5.45 12.86
C PHE A 262 10.92 4.25 13.70
N ASN A 263 11.66 4.51 14.78
CA ASN A 263 12.27 3.46 15.62
C ASN A 263 11.33 2.93 16.72
N GLY A 264 10.38 3.73 17.19
CA GLY A 264 9.28 3.29 18.04
C GLY A 264 8.05 2.82 17.25
N ASN A 265 7.01 2.39 17.97
CA ASN A 265 5.75 2.02 17.34
C ASN A 265 5.15 3.23 16.62
N THR A 266 4.58 2.98 15.44
CA THR A 266 4.10 4.05 14.56
C THR A 266 2.61 3.95 14.36
N ASN A 267 1.90 5.07 14.52
CA ASN A 267 0.49 5.22 14.23
C ASN A 267 0.28 6.50 13.40
N ILE A 268 -0.16 6.35 12.15
CA ILE A 268 -0.52 7.47 11.27
C ILE A 268 -1.99 7.32 10.91
N ASN A 269 -2.80 8.30 11.30
CA ASN A 269 -4.23 8.31 11.06
C ASN A 269 -4.67 9.58 10.32
N MET A 270 -5.13 9.42 9.09
CA MET A 270 -5.54 10.52 8.21
C MET A 270 -7.05 10.49 7.98
N ILE A 271 -7.73 11.59 8.31
CA ILE A 271 -9.16 11.76 8.07
C ILE A 271 -9.36 12.78 6.95
N ASN A 272 -10.00 12.34 5.87
CA ASN A 272 -10.41 13.19 4.75
C ASN A 272 -11.91 13.45 4.82
N ASN A 273 -12.31 14.69 5.06
CA ASN A 273 -13.72 15.10 5.05
C ASN A 273 -14.13 15.69 3.70
N SER A 274 -13.21 15.82 2.74
CA SER A 274 -13.45 16.47 1.46
C SER A 274 -14.56 15.82 0.62
N ASP A 275 -15.47 16.63 0.10
CA ASP A 275 -16.42 16.24 -0.93
C ASP A 275 -15.95 16.60 -2.36
N VAL A 276 -14.90 17.41 -2.49
CA VAL A 276 -14.53 18.06 -3.76
C VAL A 276 -13.16 17.67 -4.31
N SER A 277 -12.26 17.11 -3.49
CA SER A 277 -10.88 16.80 -3.86
C SER A 277 -10.79 15.97 -5.15
N LYS A 278 -9.84 16.38 -5.99
CA LYS A 278 -9.35 15.66 -7.18
C LYS A 278 -7.85 15.38 -7.11
N SER A 279 -7.19 15.80 -6.03
CA SER A 279 -5.74 15.68 -5.84
C SER A 279 -5.36 14.39 -5.15
N ASP A 280 -4.20 13.83 -5.47
CA ASP A 280 -3.72 12.58 -4.90
C ASP A 280 -3.47 12.67 -3.38
N HIS A 281 -3.85 11.62 -2.66
CA HIS A 281 -3.59 11.50 -1.23
C HIS A 281 -2.70 10.27 -0.95
N PHE A 282 -1.80 10.40 0.02
CA PHE A 282 -0.77 9.42 0.37
C PHE A 282 -0.67 9.23 1.89
N LEU A 283 -0.66 7.99 2.40
CA LEU A 283 -0.20 7.75 3.79
C LEU A 283 1.32 7.93 3.87
N VAL A 284 2.04 7.31 2.92
CA VAL A 284 3.50 7.41 2.77
C VAL A 284 3.83 7.57 1.29
N ASP A 285 4.59 8.59 0.96
CA ASP A 285 4.99 8.95 -0.39
C ASP A 285 6.51 9.04 -0.47
N VAL A 286 7.13 8.01 -1.05
CA VAL A 286 8.54 7.98 -1.39
C VAL A 286 8.67 8.33 -2.87
N GLN A 287 9.27 9.49 -3.12
CA GLN A 287 9.59 9.97 -4.45
C GLN A 287 11.08 9.81 -4.69
N CYS A 288 11.44 9.25 -5.84
CA CYS A 288 12.83 9.11 -6.26
C CYS A 288 12.90 9.10 -7.78
N ASP A 289 14.06 9.46 -8.32
CA ASP A 289 14.36 9.41 -9.75
C ASP A 289 15.61 8.56 -9.97
N PRO A 290 15.64 7.70 -11.01
CA PRO A 290 16.83 7.02 -11.46
C PRO A 290 17.97 8.01 -11.68
N GLY A 291 19.09 7.79 -11.01
CA GLY A 291 20.26 8.66 -11.07
C GLY A 291 20.35 9.73 -9.98
N ASN A 292 19.38 9.79 -9.07
CA ASN A 292 19.49 10.61 -7.86
C ASN A 292 20.77 10.27 -7.08
N ALA A 293 21.40 11.30 -6.51
CA ALA A 293 22.67 11.16 -5.78
C ALA A 293 22.49 10.46 -4.42
N HIS A 294 21.28 10.51 -3.87
CA HIS A 294 20.93 9.91 -2.59
C HIS A 294 19.67 9.06 -2.72
N GLU A 295 19.63 7.99 -1.93
CA GLU A 295 18.45 7.14 -1.82
C GLU A 295 17.32 7.88 -1.10
N THR A 296 16.08 7.47 -1.41
CA THR A 296 14.90 7.92 -0.66
C THR A 296 14.37 6.74 0.14
N ILE A 297 14.45 6.80 1.47
CA ILE A 297 14.15 5.67 2.34
C ILE A 297 13.20 6.08 3.47
N VAL A 298 12.15 5.28 3.67
CA VAL A 298 11.31 5.34 4.88
C VAL A 298 11.35 3.99 5.58
N ASN A 299 11.78 3.97 6.85
CA ASN A 299 11.90 2.77 7.66
C ASN A 299 10.91 2.77 8.83
N PHE A 300 10.13 1.70 8.94
CA PHE A 300 9.28 1.42 10.09
C PHE A 300 9.92 0.29 10.90
N ASN A 301 10.69 0.66 11.94
CA ASN A 301 11.49 -0.26 12.75
C ASN A 301 10.78 -0.67 14.07
N GLY A 302 9.79 0.10 14.51
CA GLY A 302 8.99 -0.25 15.68
C GLY A 302 8.31 -1.61 15.55
N ALA A 303 8.09 -2.27 16.68
CA ALA A 303 7.47 -3.60 16.71
C ALA A 303 6.10 -3.63 16.02
N LYS A 304 5.33 -2.53 16.13
CA LYS A 304 4.03 -2.36 15.49
C LYS A 304 3.96 -1.06 14.68
N THR A 305 3.45 -1.17 13.46
CA THR A 305 3.09 -0.05 12.59
C THR A 305 1.61 -0.10 12.24
N THR A 306 0.89 1.01 12.39
CA THR A 306 -0.52 1.16 12.05
C THR A 306 -0.71 2.41 11.18
N LEU A 307 -1.23 2.22 9.97
CA LEU A 307 -1.41 3.28 8.99
C LEU A 307 -2.87 3.26 8.52
N SER A 308 -3.62 4.33 8.80
CA SER A 308 -5.04 4.41 8.49
C SER A 308 -5.41 5.66 7.72
N TYR A 309 -6.22 5.48 6.69
CA TYR A 309 -6.85 6.55 5.93
C TYR A 309 -8.36 6.33 5.88
N GLU A 310 -9.13 7.32 6.31
CA GLU A 310 -10.59 7.32 6.26
C GLU A 310 -11.09 8.54 5.48
N SER A 311 -11.71 8.32 4.31
CA SER A 311 -12.51 9.36 3.65
C SER A 311 -13.95 9.28 4.12
N LYS A 312 -14.41 10.34 4.80
CA LYS A 312 -15.80 10.56 5.18
C LYS A 312 -16.56 11.38 4.15
N GLY A 313 -15.85 12.21 3.39
CA GLY A 313 -16.40 12.93 2.25
C GLY A 313 -16.39 12.09 0.97
N LYS A 314 -17.16 12.54 -0.03
CA LYS A 314 -17.40 11.82 -1.29
C LYS A 314 -16.50 12.26 -2.46
N SER A 315 -15.32 12.82 -2.16
CA SER A 315 -14.33 13.14 -3.20
C SER A 315 -14.00 11.90 -4.05
N SER A 316 -13.54 12.12 -5.28
CA SER A 316 -13.25 11.01 -6.23
C SER A 316 -11.75 10.84 -6.48
N ASN A 317 -10.91 11.49 -5.69
CA ASN A 317 -9.48 11.54 -5.90
C ASN A 317 -8.83 10.17 -5.65
N PRO A 318 -7.71 9.86 -6.34
CA PRO A 318 -6.94 8.66 -6.06
C PRO A 318 -6.38 8.68 -4.63
N ILE A 319 -6.47 7.52 -3.98
CA ILE A 319 -5.90 7.26 -2.67
C ILE A 319 -4.81 6.20 -2.83
N TRP A 320 -3.59 6.64 -2.63
CA TRP A 320 -2.40 5.80 -2.58
C TRP A 320 -2.08 5.59 -1.11
N GLY A 321 -2.01 4.35 -0.63
CA GLY A 321 -1.64 4.09 0.75
C GLY A 321 -0.16 4.40 0.93
N ILE A 322 0.66 3.40 0.67
CA ILE A 322 2.11 3.47 0.70
C ILE A 322 2.61 3.39 -0.74
N SER A 323 3.22 4.46 -1.22
CA SER A 323 3.75 4.60 -2.57
C SER A 323 5.27 4.64 -2.54
N ALA A 324 5.91 3.65 -3.17
CA ALA A 324 7.35 3.63 -3.40
C ALA A 324 7.62 3.86 -4.89
N SER A 325 8.05 5.07 -5.25
CA SER A 325 8.36 5.47 -6.62
C SER A 325 9.84 5.79 -6.80
N GLY A 326 10.43 5.21 -7.83
CA GLY A 326 11.78 5.49 -8.29
C GLY A 326 12.84 4.56 -7.71
N VAL A 327 13.93 4.36 -8.44
CA VAL A 327 15.14 3.68 -7.93
C VAL A 327 16.21 4.73 -7.59
N PRO A 328 16.82 4.70 -6.40
CA PRO A 328 16.72 3.70 -5.32
C PRO A 328 15.73 4.09 -4.19
N GLY A 329 14.48 4.40 -4.51
CA GLY A 329 13.42 4.63 -3.54
C GLY A 329 12.96 3.34 -2.85
N SER A 330 12.83 3.36 -1.52
CA SER A 330 12.37 2.21 -0.74
C SER A 330 11.55 2.55 0.50
N ILE A 331 10.65 1.62 0.85
CA ILE A 331 9.88 1.63 2.10
C ILE A 331 10.04 0.26 2.77
N ASN A 332 10.46 0.24 4.03
CA ASN A 332 10.84 -0.99 4.73
C ASN A 332 10.04 -1.19 6.02
N PHE A 333 9.32 -2.31 6.12
CA PHE A 333 8.63 -2.77 7.31
C PHE A 333 9.50 -3.78 8.07
N ASN A 334 10.24 -3.28 9.06
CA ASN A 334 11.19 -4.07 9.84
C ASN A 334 10.59 -4.59 11.17
N GLY A 335 9.40 -4.10 11.52
CA GLY A 335 8.63 -4.53 12.70
C GLY A 335 7.96 -5.90 12.57
N ALA A 336 7.46 -6.41 13.69
CA ALA A 336 6.75 -7.68 13.76
C ALA A 336 5.33 -7.62 13.15
N GLU A 337 4.65 -6.48 13.27
CA GLU A 337 3.26 -6.34 12.80
C GLU A 337 3.06 -4.99 12.08
N THR A 338 2.49 -5.03 10.88
CA THR A 338 2.05 -3.85 10.13
C THR A 338 0.56 -3.96 9.81
N ASN A 339 -0.21 -2.93 10.14
CA ASN A 339 -1.64 -2.85 9.88
C ASN A 339 -1.92 -1.65 8.99
N ILE A 340 -2.51 -1.88 7.82
CA ILE A 340 -2.85 -0.84 6.84
C ILE A 340 -4.36 -0.91 6.60
N SER A 341 -5.07 0.20 6.84
CA SER A 341 -6.52 0.26 6.62
C SER A 341 -6.91 1.52 5.86
N ILE A 342 -7.51 1.35 4.70
CA ILE A 342 -7.98 2.45 3.85
C ILE A 342 -9.46 2.26 3.58
N THR A 343 -10.28 3.22 4.00
CA THR A 343 -11.73 3.21 3.77
C THR A 343 -12.15 4.51 3.11
N THR A 344 -12.84 4.41 1.98
CA THR A 344 -13.33 5.57 1.21
C THR A 344 -14.84 5.48 0.98
N GLU A 345 -15.55 6.59 1.18
CA GLU A 345 -16.95 6.70 0.73
C GLU A 345 -17.06 6.75 -0.81
N ASN A 346 -16.07 7.33 -1.47
CA ASN A 346 -15.94 7.36 -2.92
C ASN A 346 -14.46 7.52 -3.28
N SER A 347 -14.02 6.89 -4.37
CA SER A 347 -12.70 7.07 -4.98
C SER A 347 -12.67 6.36 -6.33
N ASN A 348 -11.94 6.92 -7.30
CA ASN A 348 -11.66 6.23 -8.56
C ASN A 348 -10.58 5.14 -8.40
N LEU A 349 -9.65 5.32 -7.47
CA LEU A 349 -8.56 4.38 -7.20
C LEU A 349 -8.25 4.38 -5.70
N THR A 350 -8.22 3.20 -5.09
CA THR A 350 -7.84 3.04 -3.68
C THR A 350 -6.88 1.87 -3.54
N THR A 351 -5.61 2.13 -3.23
CA THR A 351 -4.61 1.06 -3.08
C THR A 351 -3.89 1.15 -1.75
N ALA A 352 -3.56 0.01 -1.13
CA ALA A 352 -2.80 0.00 0.13
C ALA A 352 -1.29 0.05 -0.08
N LEU A 353 -0.74 -0.81 -0.93
CA LEU A 353 0.69 -0.80 -1.29
C LEU A 353 0.83 -0.60 -2.79
N GLU A 354 1.59 0.40 -3.18
CA GLU A 354 1.93 0.69 -4.57
C GLU A 354 3.44 0.82 -4.76
N SER A 355 3.95 0.12 -5.76
CA SER A 355 5.31 0.31 -6.23
C SER A 355 5.33 0.55 -7.73
N GLN A 356 6.13 1.55 -8.14
CA GLN A 356 6.36 1.88 -9.53
C GLN A 356 7.77 2.47 -9.73
N TYR A 357 8.13 2.69 -10.98
CA TYR A 357 9.37 3.39 -11.37
C TYR A 357 10.66 2.75 -10.79
N GLY A 358 10.67 1.44 -10.53
CA GLY A 358 11.80 0.73 -9.93
C GLY A 358 11.88 0.83 -8.39
N GLY A 359 10.88 1.44 -7.75
CA GLY A 359 10.77 1.54 -6.30
C GLY A 359 10.58 0.17 -5.64
N ASN A 360 10.77 0.13 -4.31
CA ASN A 360 10.76 -1.13 -3.55
C ASN A 360 9.96 -1.00 -2.26
N ILE A 361 9.05 -1.93 -2.01
CA ILE A 361 8.40 -2.11 -0.70
C ILE A 361 8.88 -3.44 -0.12
N ASN A 362 9.46 -3.41 1.08
CA ASN A 362 10.08 -4.57 1.71
C ASN A 362 9.51 -4.88 3.10
N SER A 363 9.54 -6.15 3.49
CA SER A 363 9.36 -6.55 4.90
C SER A 363 10.34 -7.62 5.33
N VAL A 364 10.57 -7.74 6.64
CA VAL A 364 11.43 -8.77 7.22
C VAL A 364 10.71 -10.12 7.37
N LYS A 365 11.47 -11.21 7.44
CA LYS A 365 10.93 -12.55 7.70
C LYS A 365 10.25 -12.60 9.08
N GLY A 366 9.16 -13.35 9.21
CA GLY A 366 8.37 -13.44 10.44
C GLY A 366 7.51 -12.21 10.73
N SER A 367 7.54 -11.16 9.89
CA SER A 367 6.60 -10.04 10.00
C SER A 367 5.19 -10.48 9.61
N LYS A 368 4.17 -9.85 10.18
CA LYS A 368 2.78 -9.97 9.74
C LYS A 368 2.29 -8.65 9.15
N ILE A 369 1.78 -8.67 7.92
CA ILE A 369 1.19 -7.50 7.26
C ILE A 369 -0.30 -7.75 7.06
N ASN A 370 -1.14 -6.93 7.68
CA ASN A 370 -2.59 -6.97 7.52
C ASN A 370 -3.03 -5.75 6.69
N ILE A 371 -3.73 -6.00 5.58
CA ILE A 371 -4.22 -4.98 4.65
C ILE A 371 -5.74 -5.06 4.57
N ASN A 372 -6.41 -3.91 4.80
CA ASN A 372 -7.85 -3.77 4.64
C ASN A 372 -8.16 -2.55 3.76
N VAL A 373 -8.70 -2.79 2.57
CA VAL A 373 -9.09 -1.73 1.63
C VAL A 373 -10.58 -1.82 1.34
N VAL A 374 -11.30 -0.74 1.58
CA VAL A 374 -12.74 -0.63 1.34
C VAL A 374 -13.02 0.62 0.51
N ASN A 375 -13.50 0.44 -0.72
CA ASN A 375 -13.95 1.54 -1.57
C ASN A 375 -15.46 1.44 -1.81
N LYS A 376 -16.23 2.35 -1.22
CA LYS A 376 -17.70 2.36 -1.35
C LYS A 376 -18.20 3.08 -2.62
N SER A 377 -17.30 3.42 -3.54
CA SER A 377 -17.68 4.02 -4.82
C SER A 377 -18.68 3.11 -5.57
N GLU A 378 -19.69 3.75 -6.15
CA GLU A 378 -20.65 3.12 -7.06
C GLU A 378 -20.21 3.22 -8.53
N ASN A 379 -19.01 3.76 -8.79
CA ASN A 379 -18.45 3.86 -10.13
C ASN A 379 -17.93 2.48 -10.62
N SER A 380 -18.43 2.01 -11.76
CA SER A 380 -18.00 0.75 -12.40
C SER A 380 -16.55 0.74 -12.83
N ASP A 381 -15.93 1.91 -13.00
CA ASP A 381 -14.54 2.02 -13.43
C ASP A 381 -13.59 2.17 -12.24
N SER A 382 -14.11 2.17 -11.01
CA SER A 382 -13.28 2.30 -9.81
C SER A 382 -12.43 1.06 -9.56
N ILE A 383 -11.24 1.27 -9.00
CA ILE A 383 -10.30 0.19 -8.67
C ILE A 383 -10.00 0.25 -7.18
N ALA A 384 -10.00 -0.91 -6.52
CA ALA A 384 -9.40 -1.06 -5.20
C ALA A 384 -8.42 -2.23 -5.18
N SER A 385 -7.24 -2.06 -4.59
CA SER A 385 -6.20 -3.11 -4.54
C SER A 385 -5.49 -3.18 -3.19
N GLY A 386 -5.11 -4.39 -2.79
CA GLY A 386 -4.23 -4.58 -1.63
C GLY A 386 -2.79 -4.22 -1.99
N ILE A 387 -2.28 -4.85 -3.05
CA ILE A 387 -0.94 -4.62 -3.58
C ILE A 387 -1.05 -4.30 -5.08
N ILE A 388 -0.36 -3.26 -5.53
CA ILE A 388 -0.16 -2.95 -6.93
C ILE A 388 1.35 -2.73 -7.22
N ALA A 389 1.86 -3.40 -8.24
CA ALA A 389 3.19 -3.17 -8.78
C ALA A 389 3.03 -2.85 -10.27
N THR A 390 3.38 -1.64 -10.69
CA THR A 390 3.12 -1.14 -12.04
C THR A 390 4.35 -0.53 -12.68
N ALA A 391 4.30 -0.33 -13.99
CA ALA A 391 5.33 0.40 -14.72
C ALA A 391 5.11 1.92 -14.67
N TYR A 392 6.20 2.66 -14.49
CA TYR A 392 6.24 4.09 -14.74
C TYR A 392 7.59 4.48 -15.36
N ALA A 393 7.56 5.37 -16.36
CA ALA A 393 8.75 5.85 -17.08
C ALA A 393 9.76 4.74 -17.49
N LYS A 394 9.21 3.59 -17.91
CA LYS A 394 9.91 2.36 -18.31
C LYS A 394 10.60 1.56 -17.21
N TYR A 395 10.20 1.72 -15.96
CA TYR A 395 10.66 0.84 -14.87
C TYR A 395 9.44 0.24 -14.17
N ASN A 396 9.48 -1.06 -13.91
CA ASN A 396 8.41 -1.75 -13.19
C ASN A 396 8.62 -1.58 -11.67
N GLY A 397 7.55 -1.63 -10.88
CA GLY A 397 7.63 -1.65 -9.42
C GLY A 397 8.00 -3.02 -8.85
N ASN A 398 8.42 -3.03 -7.58
CA ASN A 398 8.83 -4.24 -6.86
C ASN A 398 8.26 -4.27 -5.44
N VAL A 399 7.80 -5.44 -5.02
CA VAL A 399 7.27 -5.68 -3.68
C VAL A 399 7.83 -6.99 -3.14
N THR A 400 8.54 -6.95 -2.01
CA THR A 400 9.17 -8.11 -1.37
C THR A 400 8.76 -8.21 0.10
N LEU A 401 7.67 -8.92 0.38
CA LEU A 401 7.17 -9.10 1.74
C LEU A 401 7.58 -10.48 2.25
N ASN A 402 8.66 -10.55 3.04
CA ASN A 402 9.22 -11.83 3.49
C ASN A 402 8.40 -12.53 4.59
N GLY A 403 7.37 -11.88 5.12
CA GLY A 403 6.49 -12.41 6.16
C GLY A 403 5.11 -12.83 5.67
N ALA A 404 4.20 -13.07 6.62
CA ALA A 404 2.81 -13.44 6.36
C ALA A 404 1.97 -12.21 5.97
N VAL A 405 1.04 -12.38 5.02
CA VAL A 405 0.22 -11.29 4.49
C VAL A 405 -1.26 -11.68 4.46
N ASP A 406 -2.10 -10.86 5.08
CA ASP A 406 -3.55 -10.97 5.06
C ASP A 406 -4.14 -9.76 4.31
N ILE A 407 -4.88 -9.99 3.22
CA ILE A 407 -5.46 -8.94 2.37
C ILE A 407 -6.98 -9.07 2.33
N ILE A 408 -7.66 -7.97 2.64
CA ILE A 408 -9.10 -7.82 2.43
C ILE A 408 -9.31 -6.62 1.50
N THR A 409 -9.95 -6.85 0.35
CA THR A 409 -10.36 -5.77 -0.56
C THR A 409 -11.86 -5.85 -0.84
N LYS A 410 -12.58 -4.75 -0.62
CA LYS A 410 -14.04 -4.69 -0.76
C LYS A 410 -14.44 -3.46 -1.55
N THR A 411 -15.25 -3.65 -2.59
CA THR A 411 -15.84 -2.56 -3.36
C THR A 411 -17.36 -2.72 -3.52
N ASN A 412 -18.07 -1.59 -3.68
CA ASN A 412 -19.47 -1.64 -4.10
C ASN A 412 -19.57 -1.88 -5.61
N ALA A 413 -18.86 -1.07 -6.40
CA ALA A 413 -18.72 -1.25 -7.84
C ALA A 413 -17.25 -1.36 -8.25
N GLY A 414 -17.02 -1.54 -9.55
CA GLY A 414 -15.67 -1.65 -10.11
C GLY A 414 -14.94 -2.90 -9.67
N THR A 415 -13.60 -2.86 -9.71
CA THR A 415 -12.77 -4.05 -9.56
C THR A 415 -12.03 -4.08 -8.22
N ALA A 416 -12.15 -5.20 -7.51
CA ALA A 416 -11.44 -5.48 -6.27
C ALA A 416 -10.28 -6.46 -6.54
N TYR A 417 -9.04 -6.00 -6.40
CA TYR A 417 -7.83 -6.81 -6.53
C TYR A 417 -7.25 -7.17 -5.17
N GLY A 418 -6.75 -8.39 -5.00
CA GLY A 418 -5.81 -8.72 -3.92
C GLY A 418 -4.42 -8.19 -4.27
N ILE A 419 -3.84 -8.75 -5.34
CA ILE A 419 -2.55 -8.38 -5.92
C ILE A 419 -2.73 -8.09 -7.42
N LEU A 420 -2.24 -6.94 -7.87
CA LEU A 420 -2.16 -6.55 -9.28
C LEU A 420 -0.69 -6.27 -9.63
N ASN A 421 -0.06 -7.14 -10.41
CA ASN A 421 1.29 -6.95 -10.92
C ASN A 421 1.25 -6.72 -12.44
N GLU A 422 1.41 -5.48 -12.87
CA GLU A 422 1.31 -5.08 -14.26
C GLU A 422 2.61 -4.48 -14.78
N THR A 423 3.30 -5.24 -15.64
CA THR A 423 4.60 -4.86 -16.17
C THR A 423 4.54 -4.54 -17.65
N ILE A 424 5.51 -3.75 -18.12
CA ILE A 424 5.71 -3.47 -19.54
C ILE A 424 6.87 -4.29 -20.10
N ASN A 425 6.84 -4.53 -21.41
CA ASN A 425 7.83 -5.35 -22.09
C ASN A 425 9.12 -4.58 -22.46
N ASP A 426 9.08 -3.25 -22.56
CA ASP A 426 10.23 -2.39 -22.89
C ASP A 426 10.83 -1.72 -21.65
N ALA A 427 10.86 -2.46 -20.53
CA ALA A 427 11.45 -2.00 -19.28
C ALA A 427 12.96 -1.77 -19.40
N LYS A 428 13.47 -0.72 -18.74
CA LYS A 428 14.90 -0.37 -18.66
C LYS A 428 15.69 -1.30 -17.74
N ARG A 429 15.01 -1.98 -16.80
CA ARG A 429 15.58 -2.97 -15.89
C ARG A 429 14.73 -4.23 -15.97
N GLU A 430 15.31 -5.32 -16.42
CA GLU A 430 14.62 -6.61 -16.60
C GLU A 430 14.37 -7.34 -15.27
N ASP A 431 15.13 -6.97 -14.22
CA ASP A 431 14.97 -7.51 -12.87
C ASP A 431 13.79 -6.87 -12.10
N ASP A 432 13.18 -5.81 -12.64
CA ASP A 432 12.01 -5.16 -12.04
C ASP A 432 10.71 -5.90 -12.41
N GLY A 433 9.64 -5.72 -11.62
CA GLY A 433 8.32 -6.33 -11.86
C GLY A 433 8.04 -7.55 -10.98
N LYS A 434 8.72 -7.62 -9.83
CA LYS A 434 8.69 -8.77 -8.93
C LYS A 434 7.80 -8.50 -7.72
N VAL A 435 6.86 -9.41 -7.46
CA VAL A 435 6.06 -9.45 -6.24
C VAL A 435 6.33 -10.76 -5.51
N LEU A 436 6.84 -10.69 -4.28
CA LEU A 436 7.13 -11.86 -3.44
C LEU A 436 6.34 -11.78 -2.13
N ILE A 437 5.68 -12.89 -1.79
CA ILE A 437 5.15 -13.17 -0.45
C ILE A 437 5.87 -14.38 0.12
N GLY A 438 6.66 -14.16 1.17
CA GLY A 438 7.63 -15.13 1.70
C GLY A 438 7.02 -16.20 2.61
N GLU A 439 5.92 -15.89 3.29
CA GLU A 439 5.19 -16.83 4.16
C GLU A 439 3.73 -16.96 3.73
N SER A 440 2.80 -17.21 4.65
CA SER A 440 1.39 -17.47 4.31
C SER A 440 0.69 -16.24 3.72
N LEU A 441 -0.15 -16.47 2.72
CA LEU A 441 -0.99 -15.46 2.08
C LEU A 441 -2.48 -15.80 2.26
N ASN A 442 -3.25 -14.85 2.77
CA ASN A 442 -4.72 -14.89 2.71
C ASN A 442 -5.24 -13.70 1.89
N ILE A 443 -6.12 -13.95 0.92
CA ILE A 443 -6.81 -12.91 0.15
C ILE A 443 -8.32 -13.12 0.25
N SER A 444 -9.04 -12.04 0.57
CA SER A 444 -10.49 -11.94 0.47
C SER A 444 -10.85 -10.72 -0.36
N SER A 445 -11.10 -10.89 -1.66
CA SER A 445 -11.50 -9.82 -2.57
C SER A 445 -12.99 -9.90 -2.89
N THR A 446 -13.70 -8.78 -2.85
CA THR A 446 -15.15 -8.74 -3.07
C THR A 446 -15.57 -7.47 -3.79
N SER A 447 -16.33 -7.60 -4.88
CA SER A 447 -17.02 -6.50 -5.55
C SER A 447 -18.50 -6.84 -5.66
N LYS A 448 -19.39 -5.94 -5.21
CA LYS A 448 -20.84 -6.24 -5.18
C LYS A 448 -21.46 -6.24 -6.57
N THR A 449 -21.02 -5.35 -7.47
CA THR A 449 -21.57 -5.23 -8.82
C THR A 449 -20.53 -5.41 -9.93
N GLY A 450 -19.24 -5.39 -9.61
CA GLY A 450 -18.15 -5.55 -10.58
C GLY A 450 -17.35 -6.84 -10.38
N GLU A 451 -16.07 -6.79 -10.72
CA GLU A 451 -15.17 -7.93 -10.73
C GLU A 451 -14.38 -8.07 -9.42
N ALA A 452 -14.05 -9.30 -9.05
CA ALA A 452 -13.12 -9.59 -7.96
C ALA A 452 -11.98 -10.48 -8.46
N VAL A 453 -10.73 -10.08 -8.19
CA VAL A 453 -9.53 -10.74 -8.66
C VAL A 453 -8.56 -10.96 -7.52
N GLY A 454 -8.06 -12.19 -7.35
CA GLY A 454 -7.17 -12.54 -6.24
C GLY A 454 -5.76 -12.07 -6.56
N VAL A 455 -5.18 -12.65 -7.61
CA VAL A 455 -3.87 -12.29 -8.15
C VAL A 455 -3.97 -12.14 -9.65
N LEU A 456 -3.58 -10.98 -10.18
CA LEU A 456 -3.36 -10.75 -11.60
C LEU A 456 -1.89 -10.43 -11.83
N THR A 457 -1.24 -11.13 -12.75
CA THR A 457 0.12 -10.80 -13.20
C THR A 457 0.17 -10.72 -14.72
N THR A 458 0.67 -9.60 -15.24
CA THR A 458 0.76 -9.34 -16.69
C THR A 458 2.11 -8.78 -17.11
N GLY A 459 2.50 -9.10 -18.35
CA GLY A 459 3.74 -8.66 -18.99
C GLY A 459 4.92 -9.60 -18.76
N LYS A 460 5.89 -9.59 -19.67
CA LYS A 460 7.02 -10.54 -19.73
C LYS A 460 7.85 -10.59 -18.44
N TYR A 461 8.02 -9.46 -17.77
CA TYR A 461 8.84 -9.36 -16.55
C TYR A 461 8.02 -9.58 -15.27
N GLY A 462 6.70 -9.52 -15.38
CA GLY A 462 5.75 -9.69 -14.29
C GLY A 462 5.84 -11.08 -13.68
N GLU A 463 6.27 -11.13 -12.43
CA GLU A 463 6.39 -12.36 -11.67
C GLU A 463 5.83 -12.17 -10.26
N THR A 464 4.86 -13.01 -9.90
CA THR A 464 4.31 -13.08 -8.54
C THR A 464 4.60 -14.44 -7.93
N THR A 465 5.32 -14.45 -6.82
CA THR A 465 5.78 -15.67 -6.12
C THR A 465 5.22 -15.73 -4.70
N LEU A 466 4.53 -16.83 -4.39
CA LEU A 466 3.83 -17.09 -3.14
C LEU A 466 4.42 -18.36 -2.49
N ASN A 467 5.25 -18.19 -1.47
CA ASN A 467 6.06 -19.29 -0.92
C ASN A 467 5.37 -20.07 0.21
N GLY A 468 4.45 -19.45 0.96
CA GLY A 468 3.73 -20.11 2.05
C GLY A 468 2.35 -20.62 1.66
N ASP A 469 1.64 -21.15 2.65
CA ASP A 469 0.24 -21.56 2.51
C ASP A 469 -0.59 -20.41 1.94
N THR A 470 -1.35 -20.71 0.91
CA THR A 470 -2.07 -19.70 0.11
C THR A 470 -3.56 -19.98 0.15
N ASN A 471 -4.34 -19.00 0.59
CA ASN A 471 -5.80 -19.08 0.58
C ASN A 471 -6.38 -17.83 -0.08
N ILE A 472 -6.99 -18.00 -1.25
CA ILE A 472 -7.57 -16.93 -2.05
C ILE A 472 -9.07 -17.17 -2.16
N ASN A 473 -9.87 -16.20 -1.72
CA ASN A 473 -11.33 -16.21 -1.86
C ASN A 473 -11.77 -14.93 -2.56
N VAL A 474 -12.34 -15.06 -3.75
CA VAL A 474 -12.83 -13.92 -4.54
C VAL A 474 -14.31 -14.05 -4.85
N ASN A 475 -15.04 -12.96 -4.61
CA ASN A 475 -16.49 -12.91 -4.75
C ASN A 475 -16.87 -11.68 -5.59
N GLY A 476 -17.16 -11.90 -6.87
CA GLY A 476 -17.57 -10.86 -7.80
C GLY A 476 -19.03 -10.99 -8.23
N ASN A 477 -19.52 -9.99 -8.96
CA ASN A 477 -20.78 -10.08 -9.69
C ASN A 477 -20.54 -10.25 -11.19
N SER A 478 -19.84 -9.34 -11.85
CA SER A 478 -19.60 -9.45 -13.30
C SER A 478 -18.51 -10.48 -13.66
N GLY A 479 -17.62 -10.81 -12.71
CA GLY A 479 -16.53 -11.76 -12.90
C GLY A 479 -15.77 -12.05 -11.61
N ALA A 480 -15.23 -13.25 -11.49
CA ALA A 480 -14.42 -13.66 -10.35
C ALA A 480 -13.21 -14.49 -10.82
N PHE A 481 -12.00 -14.04 -10.50
CA PHE A 481 -10.76 -14.66 -10.98
C PHE A 481 -9.79 -14.89 -9.82
N GLY A 482 -9.46 -16.15 -9.51
CA GLY A 482 -8.58 -16.48 -8.39
C GLY A 482 -7.13 -16.08 -8.66
N ILE A 483 -6.47 -16.81 -9.56
CA ILE A 483 -5.14 -16.49 -10.09
C ILE A 483 -5.24 -16.30 -11.61
N SER A 484 -4.70 -15.21 -12.12
CA SER A 484 -4.70 -14.88 -13.54
C SER A 484 -3.29 -14.45 -13.99
N ALA A 485 -2.73 -15.19 -14.94
CA ALA A 485 -1.52 -14.82 -15.66
C ALA A 485 -1.89 -14.42 -17.10
N LYS A 486 -1.46 -13.23 -17.52
CA LYS A 486 -1.77 -12.65 -18.84
C LYS A 486 -0.53 -12.09 -19.53
N ASN A 487 -0.55 -12.01 -20.86
CA ASN A 487 0.49 -11.36 -21.67
C ASN A 487 1.95 -11.68 -21.28
N GLY A 488 2.27 -12.95 -21.06
CA GLY A 488 3.60 -13.40 -20.63
C GLY A 488 3.91 -13.34 -19.13
N GLY A 489 2.94 -12.94 -18.29
CA GLY A 489 3.09 -12.90 -16.84
C GLY A 489 3.23 -14.28 -16.21
N THR A 490 3.88 -14.36 -15.05
CA THR A 490 4.10 -15.60 -14.30
C THR A 490 3.57 -15.51 -12.87
N VAL A 491 2.85 -16.54 -12.43
CA VAL A 491 2.45 -16.72 -11.02
C VAL A 491 2.93 -18.08 -10.52
N SER A 492 3.55 -18.13 -9.34
CA SER A 492 3.92 -19.37 -8.67
C SER A 492 3.44 -19.39 -7.22
N ALA A 493 2.77 -20.47 -6.82
CA ALA A 493 2.37 -20.72 -5.44
C ALA A 493 2.90 -22.08 -4.99
N THR A 494 3.68 -22.16 -3.91
CA THR A 494 4.41 -23.39 -3.52
C THR A 494 4.15 -23.86 -2.09
N GLY A 495 3.19 -23.24 -1.40
CA GLY A 495 2.79 -23.61 -0.03
C GLY A 495 2.38 -25.07 0.13
N LYS A 496 2.31 -25.51 1.39
CA LYS A 496 1.87 -26.86 1.75
C LYS A 496 0.39 -27.05 1.39
N ASN A 497 -0.41 -26.03 1.65
CA ASN A 497 -1.83 -25.97 1.29
C ASN A 497 -2.09 -24.75 0.40
N ILE A 498 -2.73 -25.00 -0.75
CA ILE A 498 -3.14 -23.97 -1.69
C ILE A 498 -4.65 -24.11 -1.92
N SER A 499 -5.42 -23.09 -1.57
CA SER A 499 -6.87 -23.06 -1.73
C SER A 499 -7.26 -21.80 -2.51
N ILE A 500 -7.94 -21.97 -3.64
CA ILE A 500 -8.36 -20.87 -4.50
C ILE A 500 -9.83 -21.05 -4.81
N ALA A 501 -10.65 -20.10 -4.39
CA ALA A 501 -12.09 -20.10 -4.61
C ALA A 501 -12.53 -18.82 -5.32
N ALA A 502 -13.18 -18.99 -6.47
CA ALA A 502 -13.77 -17.91 -7.26
C ALA A 502 -15.29 -18.10 -7.33
N THR A 503 -16.05 -17.10 -6.89
CA THR A 503 -17.50 -17.08 -6.96
C THR A 503 -17.98 -15.83 -7.68
N SER A 504 -18.78 -16.00 -8.74
CA SER A 504 -19.38 -14.91 -9.51
C SER A 504 -20.90 -15.07 -9.55
N THR A 505 -21.62 -14.06 -9.07
CA THR A 505 -23.09 -14.09 -8.98
C THR A 505 -23.81 -13.64 -10.26
N GLY A 506 -23.08 -13.06 -11.22
CA GLY A 506 -23.62 -12.47 -12.44
C GLY A 506 -22.88 -12.86 -13.72
N GLY A 507 -21.63 -13.30 -13.63
CA GLY A 507 -20.78 -13.59 -14.78
C GLY A 507 -19.88 -14.81 -14.58
N ASN A 508 -18.67 -14.74 -15.15
CA ASN A 508 -17.76 -15.88 -15.19
C ASN A 508 -17.02 -16.06 -13.85
N ALA A 509 -16.67 -17.31 -13.53
CA ALA A 509 -15.79 -17.63 -12.40
C ALA A 509 -14.66 -18.54 -12.85
N THR A 510 -13.41 -18.12 -12.64
CA THR A 510 -12.22 -18.91 -12.97
C THR A 510 -11.33 -19.01 -11.75
N ALA A 511 -11.02 -20.22 -11.28
CA ALA A 511 -10.09 -20.37 -10.16
C ALA A 511 -8.66 -20.04 -10.59
N VAL A 512 -8.20 -20.58 -11.73
CA VAL A 512 -6.85 -20.36 -12.24
C VAL A 512 -6.86 -20.20 -13.76
N GLU A 513 -6.25 -19.13 -14.28
CA GLU A 513 -6.06 -18.93 -15.72
C GLU A 513 -4.63 -18.55 -16.12
N ALA A 514 -4.19 -19.10 -17.25
CA ALA A 514 -3.08 -18.62 -18.05
C ALA A 514 -3.61 -18.31 -19.46
N ASN A 515 -3.96 -17.05 -19.69
CA ASN A 515 -4.71 -16.64 -20.87
C ASN A 515 -4.03 -15.46 -21.56
N ASN A 516 -3.58 -15.66 -22.79
CA ASN A 516 -2.87 -14.62 -23.53
C ASN A 516 -3.79 -13.51 -24.09
N GLY A 517 -5.12 -13.68 -24.04
CA GLY A 517 -6.08 -12.76 -24.63
C GLY A 517 -5.79 -12.51 -26.12
N THR A 518 -5.15 -11.39 -26.44
CA THR A 518 -4.69 -11.07 -27.81
C THR A 518 -3.17 -10.88 -27.94
N GLY A 519 -2.44 -11.14 -26.86
CA GLY A 519 -1.00 -11.05 -26.75
C GLY A 519 -0.26 -12.21 -27.41
N THR A 520 1.07 -12.22 -27.27
CA THR A 520 1.96 -13.14 -27.99
C THR A 520 2.13 -14.53 -27.34
N GLY A 521 1.50 -14.74 -26.17
CA GLY A 521 1.61 -15.96 -25.36
C GLY A 521 2.83 -15.97 -24.43
N GLY A 522 2.92 -17.00 -23.58
CA GLY A 522 4.01 -17.22 -22.62
C GLY A 522 3.61 -17.07 -21.15
N GLU A 523 2.31 -16.96 -20.86
CA GLU A 523 1.76 -16.91 -19.52
C GLU A 523 2.02 -18.23 -18.80
N VAL A 524 2.43 -18.17 -17.54
CA VAL A 524 2.73 -19.38 -16.76
C VAL A 524 2.10 -19.28 -15.38
N VAL A 525 1.36 -20.32 -14.99
CA VAL A 525 0.99 -20.55 -13.59
C VAL A 525 1.59 -21.86 -13.10
N LYS A 526 2.29 -21.83 -11.96
CA LYS A 526 2.84 -23.01 -11.29
C LYS A 526 2.21 -23.15 -9.90
N LEU A 527 1.47 -24.23 -9.69
CA LEU A 527 0.83 -24.53 -8.42
C LEU A 527 1.48 -25.74 -7.77
N GLY A 528 1.96 -25.53 -6.56
CA GLY A 528 2.64 -26.49 -5.72
C GLY A 528 4.06 -26.86 -6.14
N GLY A 529 4.67 -27.70 -5.33
CA GLY A 529 6.00 -28.28 -5.52
C GLY A 529 6.13 -29.58 -4.73
N GLU A 530 7.36 -30.05 -4.50
CA GLU A 530 7.63 -31.34 -3.84
C GLU A 530 6.96 -31.49 -2.46
N ASN A 531 6.76 -30.39 -1.74
CA ASN A 531 6.21 -30.37 -0.38
C ASN A 531 4.71 -30.05 -0.31
N THR A 532 4.04 -29.84 -1.45
CA THR A 532 2.63 -29.44 -1.47
C THR A 532 1.72 -30.65 -1.22
N GLU A 533 0.94 -30.62 -0.14
CA GLU A 533 0.02 -31.69 0.20
C GLU A 533 -1.32 -31.52 -0.52
N ASN A 534 -1.92 -30.33 -0.45
CA ASN A 534 -3.30 -30.13 -0.90
C ASN A 534 -3.41 -28.89 -1.79
N ILE A 535 -4.02 -29.08 -2.95
CA ILE A 535 -4.47 -28.00 -3.83
C ILE A 535 -5.98 -28.16 -4.00
N VAL A 536 -6.74 -27.11 -3.69
CA VAL A 536 -8.19 -27.06 -3.83
C VAL A 536 -8.57 -25.87 -4.69
N LEU A 537 -9.16 -26.14 -5.85
CA LEU A 537 -9.60 -25.13 -6.80
C LEU A 537 -11.13 -25.17 -6.88
N LYS A 538 -11.78 -24.04 -6.63
CA LYS A 538 -13.24 -23.91 -6.67
C LYS A 538 -13.65 -22.79 -7.59
N ALA A 539 -14.56 -23.06 -8.52
CA ALA A 539 -15.17 -22.04 -9.36
C ALA A 539 -16.68 -22.21 -9.37
N ASN A 540 -17.40 -21.16 -8.96
CA ASN A 540 -18.86 -21.11 -8.98
C ASN A 540 -19.29 -19.86 -9.73
N GLY A 541 -19.69 -20.02 -10.99
CA GLY A 541 -20.08 -18.93 -11.87
C GLY A 541 -21.58 -18.98 -12.17
N LYS A 542 -22.21 -17.81 -12.32
CA LYS A 542 -23.52 -17.77 -12.97
C LYS A 542 -23.40 -18.17 -14.45
N ASN A 543 -22.41 -17.60 -15.13
CA ASN A 543 -22.11 -17.90 -16.53
C ASN A 543 -20.99 -18.98 -16.61
N PHE A 544 -19.99 -18.84 -17.49
CA PHE A 544 -18.90 -19.82 -17.57
C PHE A 544 -18.17 -19.99 -16.24
N ALA A 545 -17.90 -21.24 -15.86
CA ALA A 545 -17.11 -21.56 -14.68
C ALA A 545 -15.94 -22.48 -15.05
N THR A 546 -14.71 -22.15 -14.63
CA THR A 546 -13.53 -22.98 -14.92
C THR A 546 -12.63 -23.20 -13.71
N GLY A 547 -12.16 -24.43 -13.52
CA GLY A 547 -11.17 -24.75 -12.51
C GLY A 547 -9.78 -24.28 -12.94
N ILE A 548 -9.31 -24.81 -14.07
CA ILE A 548 -8.07 -24.39 -14.74
C ILE A 548 -8.40 -24.03 -16.18
N GLU A 549 -8.08 -22.81 -16.60
CA GLU A 549 -8.18 -22.35 -17.99
C GLU A 549 -6.80 -22.00 -18.56
N VAL A 550 -6.45 -22.59 -19.70
CA VAL A 550 -5.26 -22.25 -20.46
C VAL A 550 -5.64 -22.02 -21.91
N VAL A 551 -5.72 -20.75 -22.31
CA VAL A 551 -6.07 -20.38 -23.68
C VAL A 551 -4.96 -19.53 -24.28
N ASN A 552 -4.35 -20.06 -25.34
CA ASN A 552 -3.36 -19.38 -26.16
C ASN A 552 -4.00 -19.02 -27.51
N HIS A 553 -4.71 -17.89 -27.55
CA HIS A 553 -5.29 -17.30 -28.76
C HIS A 553 -4.21 -16.96 -29.79
N ASN A 554 -4.61 -16.83 -31.05
CA ASN A 554 -3.74 -16.24 -32.05
C ASN A 554 -3.56 -14.74 -31.73
N PRO A 555 -2.33 -14.21 -31.72
CA PRO A 555 -2.09 -12.81 -31.46
C PRO A 555 -2.82 -11.94 -32.49
N LYS A 556 -3.26 -10.74 -32.09
CA LYS A 556 -3.82 -9.77 -33.02
C LYS A 556 -2.78 -9.29 -34.02
N ASP A 557 -1.56 -9.06 -33.54
CA ASP A 557 -0.39 -8.62 -34.29
C ASP A 557 0.80 -9.56 -34.01
N GLY A 558 1.53 -9.96 -35.05
CA GLY A 558 2.72 -10.82 -34.92
C GLY A 558 2.43 -12.33 -34.87
N GLN A 559 3.40 -13.09 -34.38
CA GLN A 559 3.30 -14.55 -34.22
C GLN A 559 3.36 -14.93 -32.74
N LYS A 560 2.81 -16.09 -32.40
CA LYS A 560 3.01 -16.71 -31.09
C LYS A 560 4.52 -16.84 -30.83
N ILE A 561 4.97 -16.38 -29.68
CA ILE A 561 6.36 -16.51 -29.25
C ILE A 561 6.53 -17.65 -28.25
N ALA A 562 5.49 -17.96 -27.46
CA ALA A 562 5.47 -19.04 -26.48
C ALA A 562 4.04 -19.52 -26.23
N GLY A 563 3.90 -20.72 -25.67
CA GLY A 563 2.63 -21.29 -25.24
C GLY A 563 2.27 -20.86 -23.82
N SER A 564 0.98 -20.61 -23.56
CA SER A 564 0.46 -20.45 -22.21
C SER A 564 0.49 -21.80 -21.48
N LYS A 565 0.84 -21.81 -20.18
CA LYS A 565 1.05 -23.03 -19.42
C LYS A 565 0.49 -22.96 -18.00
N VAL A 566 -0.15 -24.04 -17.56
CA VAL A 566 -0.38 -24.34 -16.14
C VAL A 566 0.32 -25.64 -15.77
N GLU A 567 1.03 -25.64 -14.65
CA GLU A 567 1.66 -26.82 -14.07
C GLU A 567 1.21 -26.99 -12.62
N VAL A 568 0.80 -28.20 -12.26
CA VAL A 568 0.29 -28.53 -10.92
C VAL A 568 1.10 -29.69 -10.34
N ASN A 569 1.66 -29.51 -9.15
CA ASN A 569 2.45 -30.51 -8.42
C ASN A 569 1.94 -30.61 -6.96
N SER A 570 1.36 -31.73 -6.56
CA SER A 570 0.89 -31.94 -5.17
C SER A 570 0.66 -33.41 -4.82
N LYS A 571 0.32 -33.71 -3.56
CA LYS A 571 -0.26 -35.03 -3.24
C LYS A 571 -1.73 -35.11 -3.67
N ASN A 572 -2.52 -34.09 -3.34
CA ASN A 572 -3.95 -34.05 -3.65
C ASN A 572 -4.29 -32.79 -4.45
N LEU A 573 -5.05 -32.97 -5.52
CA LEU A 573 -5.70 -31.92 -6.28
C LEU A 573 -7.21 -32.18 -6.30
N ILE A 574 -7.99 -31.21 -5.84
CA ILE A 574 -9.44 -31.21 -5.91
C ILE A 574 -9.86 -30.00 -6.74
N ILE A 575 -10.64 -30.26 -7.79
CA ILE A 575 -11.23 -29.23 -8.64
C ILE A 575 -12.75 -29.36 -8.55
N ASP A 576 -13.42 -28.37 -7.96
CA ASP A 576 -14.88 -28.33 -7.86
C ASP A 576 -15.41 -27.14 -8.67
N VAL A 577 -16.19 -27.42 -9.72
CA VAL A 577 -16.69 -26.40 -10.64
C VAL A 577 -18.20 -26.51 -10.80
N HIS A 578 -18.87 -25.36 -10.74
CA HIS A 578 -20.31 -25.24 -10.96
C HIS A 578 -20.66 -24.01 -11.80
N SER A 579 -21.52 -24.19 -12.79
CA SER A 579 -22.18 -23.10 -13.53
C SER A 579 -23.70 -23.20 -13.42
N SER A 580 -24.38 -22.09 -13.14
CA SER A 580 -25.85 -22.09 -13.08
C SER A 580 -26.52 -21.88 -14.44
N ASP A 581 -25.88 -21.19 -15.39
CA ASP A 581 -26.54 -20.78 -16.64
C ASP A 581 -25.72 -21.14 -17.91
N SER A 582 -24.51 -21.70 -17.80
CA SER A 582 -23.63 -22.00 -18.96
C SER A 582 -22.70 -23.22 -18.72
N GLU A 583 -21.60 -23.30 -19.49
CA GLU A 583 -20.57 -24.32 -19.38
C GLU A 583 -19.77 -24.20 -18.08
N ALA A 584 -19.61 -25.35 -17.43
CA ALA A 584 -18.67 -25.57 -16.36
C ALA A 584 -17.56 -26.49 -16.89
N ALA A 585 -16.30 -26.11 -16.72
CA ALA A 585 -15.15 -26.92 -17.14
C ALA A 585 -14.17 -27.15 -15.99
N GLY A 586 -13.82 -28.41 -15.72
CA GLY A 586 -12.77 -28.73 -14.73
C GLY A 586 -11.41 -28.19 -15.18
N ILE A 587 -10.96 -28.64 -16.36
CA ILE A 587 -9.75 -28.16 -17.02
C ILE A 587 -10.07 -27.84 -18.47
N TRP A 588 -9.75 -26.63 -18.93
CA TRP A 588 -9.86 -26.20 -20.32
C TRP A 588 -8.50 -25.82 -20.88
N VAL A 589 -8.04 -26.51 -21.93
CA VAL A 589 -6.80 -26.17 -22.64
C VAL A 589 -7.04 -25.99 -24.13
N GLN A 590 -6.61 -24.84 -24.66
CA GLN A 590 -6.88 -24.49 -26.05
C GLN A 590 -5.75 -23.65 -26.67
N ASN A 591 -5.22 -24.09 -27.80
CA ASN A 591 -4.21 -23.33 -28.56
C ASN A 591 -4.79 -22.55 -29.76
N SER A 592 -6.11 -22.57 -29.97
CA SER A 592 -6.83 -21.72 -30.95
C SER A 592 -6.23 -21.71 -32.38
N THR A 593 -5.57 -22.79 -32.79
CA THR A 593 -5.01 -22.98 -34.13
C THR A 593 -4.88 -24.47 -34.44
N LEU A 594 -4.69 -24.81 -35.72
CA LEU A 594 -4.51 -26.18 -36.20
C LEU A 594 -3.14 -26.40 -36.86
N LYS A 595 -2.31 -25.35 -36.90
CA LYS A 595 -1.13 -25.26 -37.76
C LYS A 595 0.14 -24.87 -37.02
N GLU A 596 0.11 -24.77 -35.70
CA GLU A 596 1.33 -24.50 -34.93
C GLU A 596 2.24 -25.73 -35.00
N GLY A 597 3.45 -25.53 -35.50
CA GLY A 597 4.45 -26.57 -35.72
C GLY A 597 5.43 -26.73 -34.57
N SER A 598 5.57 -25.69 -33.71
CA SER A 598 6.42 -25.75 -32.53
C SER A 598 5.63 -26.14 -31.29
N THR A 599 6.09 -27.17 -30.57
CA THR A 599 5.48 -27.60 -29.32
C THR A 599 5.60 -26.58 -28.20
N ASP A 600 6.60 -25.69 -28.26
CA ASP A 600 6.85 -24.66 -27.24
C ASP A 600 5.86 -23.50 -27.33
N LYS A 601 5.09 -23.44 -28.42
CA LYS A 601 4.07 -22.42 -28.71
C LYS A 601 2.65 -22.91 -28.47
N ILE A 602 2.50 -24.12 -27.94
CA ILE A 602 1.21 -24.76 -27.72
C ILE A 602 0.75 -24.56 -26.28
N ALA A 603 -0.54 -24.21 -26.10
CA ALA A 603 -1.19 -24.20 -24.79
C ALA A 603 -1.08 -25.57 -24.10
N ASN A 604 -0.61 -25.58 -22.85
CA ASN A 604 -0.28 -26.82 -22.15
C ASN A 604 -0.74 -26.81 -20.69
N VAL A 605 -1.38 -27.90 -20.25
CA VAL A 605 -1.66 -28.17 -18.84
C VAL A 605 -1.00 -29.49 -18.45
N VAL A 606 -0.22 -29.47 -17.37
CA VAL A 606 0.41 -30.66 -16.79
C VAL A 606 0.00 -30.81 -15.34
N VAL A 607 -0.58 -31.96 -14.98
CA VAL A 607 -1.00 -32.31 -13.63
C VAL A 607 -0.19 -33.49 -13.13
N ASN A 608 0.72 -33.21 -12.18
CA ASN A 608 1.60 -34.16 -11.52
C ASN A 608 1.13 -34.50 -10.09
N SER A 609 -0.14 -34.26 -9.77
CA SER A 609 -0.67 -34.58 -8.44
C SER A 609 -0.81 -36.08 -8.23
N GLU A 610 -0.46 -36.63 -7.06
CA GLU A 610 -0.61 -38.08 -6.80
C GLU A 610 -2.06 -38.54 -6.95
N ASN A 611 -3.01 -37.75 -6.43
CA ASN A 611 -4.45 -37.96 -6.52
C ASN A 611 -5.14 -36.71 -7.04
N THR A 612 -5.92 -36.86 -8.11
CA THR A 612 -6.70 -35.79 -8.72
C THR A 612 -8.17 -36.18 -8.75
N VAL A 613 -9.03 -35.31 -8.19
CA VAL A 613 -10.49 -35.42 -8.25
C VAL A 613 -11.05 -34.17 -8.91
N ILE A 614 -11.85 -34.35 -9.95
CA ILE A 614 -12.49 -33.26 -10.69
C ILE A 614 -14.00 -33.48 -10.65
N ASN A 615 -14.72 -32.56 -10.01
CA ASN A 615 -16.17 -32.55 -9.91
C ASN A 615 -16.71 -31.36 -10.67
N VAL A 616 -17.53 -31.61 -11.69
CA VAL A 616 -18.09 -30.58 -12.55
C VAL A 616 -19.58 -30.75 -12.64
N THR A 617 -20.32 -29.67 -12.37
CA THR A 617 -21.77 -29.63 -12.54
C THR A 617 -22.19 -28.39 -13.31
N SER A 618 -23.26 -28.50 -14.08
CA SER A 618 -23.95 -27.35 -14.68
C SER A 618 -25.45 -27.59 -14.53
N ASP A 619 -26.20 -26.54 -14.24
CA ASP A 619 -27.67 -26.61 -14.29
C ASP A 619 -28.19 -26.64 -15.74
N THR A 620 -27.32 -26.34 -16.71
CA THR A 620 -27.60 -26.54 -18.13
C THR A 620 -27.15 -27.93 -18.58
N LYS A 621 -28.11 -28.73 -19.06
CA LYS A 621 -27.83 -30.09 -19.54
C LYS A 621 -26.82 -30.08 -20.69
N GLY A 622 -25.83 -30.96 -20.62
CA GLY A 622 -24.73 -31.13 -21.57
C GLY A 622 -23.52 -30.25 -21.30
N ASN A 623 -23.61 -29.33 -20.34
CA ASN A 623 -22.62 -28.27 -20.15
C ASN A 623 -21.67 -28.50 -18.96
N ALA A 624 -21.70 -29.69 -18.34
CA ALA A 624 -20.74 -30.09 -17.32
C ALA A 624 -19.58 -30.88 -17.96
N LEU A 625 -18.44 -30.22 -18.14
CA LEU A 625 -17.29 -30.73 -18.90
C LEU A 625 -16.09 -30.99 -17.97
N GLY A 626 -15.63 -32.24 -17.89
CA GLY A 626 -14.49 -32.62 -17.05
C GLY A 626 -13.16 -32.07 -17.58
N LEU A 627 -12.68 -32.66 -18.67
CA LEU A 627 -11.42 -32.32 -19.33
C LEU A 627 -11.68 -31.86 -20.76
N VAL A 628 -11.36 -30.60 -21.07
CA VAL A 628 -11.56 -29.99 -22.39
C VAL A 628 -10.21 -29.70 -23.04
N ALA A 629 -9.95 -30.31 -24.20
CA ALA A 629 -8.74 -30.08 -24.98
C ALA A 629 -9.09 -29.77 -26.44
N MET A 630 -8.83 -28.54 -26.89
CA MET A 630 -9.23 -28.07 -28.22
C MET A 630 -8.08 -27.44 -29.00
N SER A 631 -8.13 -27.52 -30.34
CA SER A 631 -7.33 -26.71 -31.26
C SER A 631 -5.83 -26.73 -30.92
N GLN A 632 -5.22 -27.91 -30.99
CA GLN A 632 -3.84 -28.24 -30.61
C GLN A 632 -3.51 -28.13 -29.12
N GLY A 633 -4.47 -27.82 -28.25
CA GLY A 633 -4.26 -27.82 -26.80
C GLY A 633 -3.73 -29.17 -26.29
N LYS A 634 -2.81 -29.12 -25.32
CA LYS A 634 -2.19 -30.29 -24.70
C LYS A 634 -2.55 -30.42 -23.23
N LEU A 635 -3.04 -31.59 -22.85
CA LEU A 635 -3.36 -31.93 -21.47
C LEU A 635 -2.63 -33.22 -21.07
N GLU A 636 -1.89 -33.18 -19.99
CA GLU A 636 -1.21 -34.33 -19.39
C GLU A 636 -1.62 -34.51 -17.92
N VAL A 637 -2.11 -35.69 -17.56
CA VAL A 637 -2.43 -36.07 -16.16
C VAL A 637 -1.65 -37.33 -15.79
N ASN A 638 -0.75 -37.20 -14.82
CA ASN A 638 0.24 -38.22 -14.49
C ASN A 638 -0.09 -39.06 -13.24
N GLY A 639 -1.01 -38.63 -12.38
CA GLY A 639 -1.42 -39.33 -11.17
C GLY A 639 -2.71 -40.13 -11.26
N ASN A 640 -3.23 -40.54 -10.10
CA ASN A 640 -4.58 -41.10 -10.01
C ASN A 640 -5.59 -40.03 -10.40
N LEU A 641 -6.60 -40.40 -11.18
CA LEU A 641 -7.60 -39.48 -11.71
C LEU A 641 -9.01 -40.03 -11.49
N GLU A 642 -9.87 -39.19 -10.92
CA GLU A 642 -11.32 -39.37 -10.88
C GLU A 642 -12.01 -38.12 -11.45
N VAL A 643 -12.80 -38.28 -12.50
CA VAL A 643 -13.57 -37.21 -13.14
C VAL A 643 -15.06 -37.53 -13.03
N ASN A 644 -15.82 -36.59 -12.47
CA ASN A 644 -17.27 -36.64 -12.31
C ASN A 644 -17.88 -35.47 -13.09
N ALA A 645 -18.39 -35.74 -14.30
CA ALA A 645 -18.98 -34.74 -15.19
C ALA A 645 -19.95 -35.41 -16.17
N GLU A 646 -20.85 -34.65 -16.83
CA GLU A 646 -21.67 -35.26 -17.89
C GLU A 646 -20.80 -35.72 -19.06
N THR A 647 -19.89 -34.84 -19.51
CA THR A 647 -18.85 -35.17 -20.48
C THR A 647 -17.51 -35.17 -19.77
N ALA A 648 -16.97 -36.36 -19.48
CA ALA A 648 -15.69 -36.51 -18.79
C ALA A 648 -14.51 -35.98 -19.63
N ILE A 649 -14.52 -36.20 -20.95
CA ILE A 649 -13.51 -35.68 -21.87
C ILE A 649 -14.20 -35.10 -23.10
N LEU A 650 -13.91 -33.85 -23.44
CA LEU A 650 -14.28 -33.22 -24.70
C LEU A 650 -13.01 -32.85 -25.46
N THR A 651 -12.85 -33.35 -26.68
CA THR A 651 -11.67 -33.05 -27.49
C THR A 651 -11.96 -32.83 -28.97
N ARG A 652 -11.16 -31.98 -29.63
CA ARG A 652 -11.18 -31.74 -31.09
C ARG A 652 -9.97 -30.95 -31.58
N GLY A 653 -9.76 -30.94 -32.90
CA GLY A 653 -8.84 -30.01 -33.58
C GLY A 653 -7.35 -30.22 -33.29
N ASN A 654 -6.82 -31.40 -33.58
CA ASN A 654 -5.44 -31.82 -33.33
C ASN A 654 -4.99 -31.69 -31.86
N ALA A 655 -5.93 -31.63 -30.92
CA ALA A 655 -5.63 -31.61 -29.49
C ALA A 655 -5.09 -32.97 -29.03
N VAL A 656 -4.31 -32.96 -27.95
CA VAL A 656 -3.71 -34.16 -27.37
C VAL A 656 -4.00 -34.21 -25.88
N THR A 657 -4.67 -35.26 -25.44
CA THR A 657 -4.91 -35.57 -24.04
C THR A 657 -4.21 -36.89 -23.70
N THR A 658 -3.28 -36.86 -22.75
CA THR A 658 -2.56 -38.04 -22.27
C THR A 658 -2.84 -38.23 -20.79
N ILE A 659 -3.34 -39.42 -20.42
CA ILE A 659 -3.68 -39.76 -19.03
C ILE A 659 -2.98 -41.06 -18.66
N ASN A 660 -2.29 -41.06 -17.52
CA ASN A 660 -1.62 -42.22 -16.94
C ASN A 660 -0.59 -42.87 -17.88
N LYS A 661 0.29 -42.05 -18.48
CA LYS A 661 1.29 -42.48 -19.48
C LYS A 661 2.13 -43.70 -19.05
N ASN A 662 2.41 -43.82 -17.75
CA ASN A 662 3.24 -44.89 -17.18
C ASN A 662 2.47 -46.19 -16.90
N LYS A 663 1.14 -46.23 -17.08
CA LYS A 663 0.28 -47.41 -16.85
C LYS A 663 0.29 -47.94 -15.41
N ASP A 664 0.57 -47.09 -14.43
CA ASP A 664 0.73 -47.45 -13.03
C ASP A 664 -0.30 -46.78 -12.09
N LYS A 665 -1.18 -45.92 -12.62
CA LYS A 665 -2.22 -45.21 -11.84
C LYS A 665 -3.63 -45.72 -12.10
N THR A 666 -4.57 -45.28 -11.25
CA THR A 666 -6.01 -45.51 -11.40
C THR A 666 -6.67 -44.37 -12.16
N VAL A 667 -7.52 -44.69 -13.14
CA VAL A 667 -8.29 -43.72 -13.91
C VAL A 667 -9.77 -44.10 -13.83
N LYS A 668 -10.60 -43.18 -13.34
CA LYS A 668 -12.06 -43.29 -13.29
C LYS A 668 -12.68 -42.10 -14.01
N LEU A 669 -13.42 -42.37 -15.08
CA LEU A 669 -14.14 -41.37 -15.85
C LEU A 669 -15.64 -41.66 -15.73
N ASN A 670 -16.32 -40.87 -14.93
CA ASN A 670 -17.77 -40.93 -14.75
C ASN A 670 -18.38 -39.83 -15.63
N GLY A 671 -18.55 -40.13 -16.92
CA GLY A 671 -19.07 -39.24 -17.95
C GLY A 671 -18.67 -39.69 -19.36
N ASP A 672 -19.21 -39.03 -20.38
CA ASP A 672 -18.96 -39.36 -21.78
C ASP A 672 -17.58 -38.90 -22.26
N ILE A 673 -17.04 -39.60 -23.26
CA ILE A 673 -15.87 -39.16 -24.04
C ILE A 673 -16.37 -38.70 -25.40
N GLU A 674 -16.28 -37.39 -25.65
CA GLU A 674 -16.82 -36.74 -26.83
C GLU A 674 -15.71 -36.21 -27.75
N PHE A 675 -15.71 -36.71 -28.99
CA PHE A 675 -14.95 -36.13 -30.09
C PHE A 675 -15.85 -35.12 -30.81
N ASN A 676 -15.72 -33.86 -30.42
CA ASN A 676 -16.70 -32.84 -30.75
C ASN A 676 -16.52 -32.31 -32.18
N TYR A 677 -17.64 -32.08 -32.87
CA TYR A 677 -17.69 -31.38 -34.16
C TYR A 677 -18.74 -30.28 -34.12
N ASP A 678 -18.33 -29.06 -34.44
CA ASP A 678 -19.24 -27.93 -34.58
C ASP A 678 -18.96 -27.15 -35.86
N LYS A 679 -19.79 -27.44 -36.88
CA LYS A 679 -19.73 -26.81 -38.20
C LYS A 679 -20.08 -25.32 -38.16
N PRO A 680 -21.15 -24.88 -37.46
CA PRO A 680 -21.46 -23.45 -37.29
C PRO A 680 -20.39 -22.60 -36.58
N THR A 681 -19.74 -23.09 -35.52
CA THR A 681 -18.85 -22.23 -34.71
C THR A 681 -17.39 -22.27 -35.15
N SER A 682 -16.87 -23.43 -35.57
CA SER A 682 -15.42 -23.59 -35.76
C SER A 682 -15.03 -24.21 -37.10
N GLY A 683 -15.89 -25.05 -37.69
CA GLY A 683 -15.53 -25.88 -38.84
C GLY A 683 -14.30 -26.77 -38.58
N THR A 684 -13.92 -26.95 -37.31
CA THR A 684 -12.69 -27.64 -36.91
C THR A 684 -12.91 -29.16 -36.99
N PRO A 685 -11.96 -29.92 -37.55
CA PRO A 685 -12.06 -31.38 -37.59
C PRO A 685 -12.18 -31.99 -36.20
N VAL A 686 -12.84 -33.15 -36.12
CA VAL A 686 -12.90 -33.98 -34.91
C VAL A 686 -11.55 -34.58 -34.53
N ASP A 687 -10.56 -34.52 -35.43
CA ASP A 687 -9.24 -35.12 -35.25
C ASP A 687 -8.64 -34.67 -33.91
N ALA A 688 -8.36 -35.62 -33.03
CA ALA A 688 -7.74 -35.40 -31.73
C ALA A 688 -7.16 -36.73 -31.24
N THR A 689 -6.21 -36.68 -30.31
CA THR A 689 -5.58 -37.87 -29.70
C THR A 689 -5.94 -37.94 -28.22
N VAL A 690 -6.48 -39.09 -27.80
CA VAL A 690 -6.76 -39.39 -26.39
C VAL A 690 -6.04 -40.68 -26.03
N ASP A 691 -4.93 -40.54 -25.31
CA ASP A 691 -4.13 -41.66 -24.82
C ASP A 691 -4.54 -42.01 -23.39
N LEU A 692 -5.49 -42.94 -23.27
CA LEU A 692 -5.98 -43.48 -22.00
C LEU A 692 -5.28 -44.81 -21.70
N MET A 693 -4.33 -44.78 -20.78
CA MET A 693 -3.54 -45.94 -20.42
C MET A 693 -4.02 -46.47 -19.06
N GLN A 694 -4.50 -47.71 -19.00
CA GLN A 694 -4.94 -48.36 -17.75
C GLN A 694 -4.03 -49.53 -17.40
N SER A 695 -3.85 -49.79 -16.10
CA SER A 695 -3.30 -51.05 -15.61
C SER A 695 -4.38 -52.13 -15.66
N LEU A 696 -4.24 -53.13 -16.54
CA LEU A 696 -5.03 -54.35 -16.42
C LEU A 696 -4.44 -55.22 -15.30
N SER A 697 -5.06 -55.25 -14.12
CA SER A 697 -4.85 -56.36 -13.20
C SER A 697 -5.82 -57.49 -13.56
N LEU A 698 -5.35 -58.50 -14.30
CA LEU A 698 -6.04 -59.77 -14.43
C LEU A 698 -6.05 -60.42 -13.03
N LYS A 699 -7.20 -60.37 -12.33
CA LYS A 699 -7.46 -61.31 -11.25
C LYS A 699 -7.80 -62.65 -11.90
N GLU A 700 -6.83 -63.57 -11.93
CA GLU A 700 -7.12 -64.98 -12.16
C GLU A 700 -8.12 -65.45 -11.10
N LYS A 701 -9.14 -66.17 -11.56
CA LYS A 701 -10.33 -66.58 -10.80
C LYS A 701 -10.04 -67.49 -9.62
#